data_AF-A0A945GT48-F1
#
_entry.id   AF-A0A945GT48-F1
#
_cell.length_a   1.000
_cell.length_b   1.000
_cell.length_c   1.000
_cell.angle_alpha   90.00
_cell.angle_beta   90.00
_cell.angle_gamma   90.00
#
_symmetry.space_group_name_H-M   'P 1'
#
loop_
_entity.id
_entity.type
_entity.pdbx_description
1 polymer ?
#
loop_
_entity_poly.entity_id
_entity_poly.type
_entity_poly.pdbx_seq_one_letter_code
_entity_poly.pdbx_strand_id
1 'polypeptide(L)'
;ASFRTVEIRVSGPVIEASGDGQIGALAGADFDSGSESQSEFDERSAPPERRSWVQGTSLVAIAQRTDRPIEFIPPPGTPEFTPRLWHGSIGSYIRHSHGNFSGDNDLIFLYITEAGGDMDTIRDDGEIYELLLKQLWAEWNHVKNGPHREETRDWDLLWVSPKAGKRESRRFLGDLVLTQTDLEEGRRFPDDIAYGGHDLDDHQSLGAAGSNIFGHSIPPIYGIPFRSCYSRNIDNLLLAGRLISATHLAHSSTRLMRTGGAIGQAVGLAAALCCRHALTPRQLCEQRLDELQQQLLRRDGSILDRPLDNDDNLAHRATITASSESLFDTQEIEQLAPLVAPAGNLLWDWPNRLDQLQLYLHNDTDAPQPMALSLLRARREPRWTTAELHHRHGWNDLRDAAFSTISQQPFVLPPAFEGWFTIPFDTPLDLGPKDSASDADRLLVALSENRQVWWGLCRPSCEIVSMVEHSHHDTHWRTLDARGSMRFSPGIPLGEATNVANGYHRRFSRGPTHMWNSCLDTPPPHELLLQWGAPVRFDRIELTFDNLAPSRDENPWEAGTRVLPILAKEYDLEMESDGKWITLVSERSNIHRFRTHSFPSIQTNQLRLIVKATHGESNQARVYRIAVYLGKRD
;
A
#
# COMPACT_ATOMS: atom_id res chain seq x y z
N ALA A 1 27.32 43.70 -6.49
CA ALA A 1 26.82 42.35 -6.18
C ALA A 1 27.48 41.89 -4.87
N SER A 2 26.70 41.61 -3.84
CA SER A 2 27.15 41.24 -2.48
C SER A 2 27.38 39.75 -2.28
N PHE A 3 27.27 38.94 -3.35
CA PHE A 3 27.46 37.49 -3.30
C PHE A 3 28.79 37.09 -3.96
N ARG A 4 29.52 36.19 -3.30
CA ARG A 4 30.74 35.55 -3.81
C ARG A 4 30.42 34.10 -4.15
N THR A 5 30.64 33.69 -5.40
CA THR A 5 30.55 32.28 -5.80
C THR A 5 31.78 31.52 -5.30
N VAL A 6 31.57 30.31 -4.75
CA VAL A 6 32.62 29.40 -4.31
C VAL A 6 32.37 28.05 -4.97
N GLU A 7 33.39 27.47 -5.61
CA GLU A 7 33.34 26.10 -6.13
C GLU A 7 33.67 25.11 -4.99
N ILE A 8 32.78 24.14 -4.77
CA ILE A 8 32.99 23.05 -3.82
C ILE A 8 33.02 21.75 -4.63
N ARG A 9 34.15 21.02 -4.55
CA ARG A 9 34.28 19.70 -5.18
C ARG A 9 33.95 18.63 -4.14
N VAL A 10 32.95 17.81 -4.45
CA VAL A 10 32.51 16.71 -3.59
C VAL A 10 32.85 15.40 -4.30
N SER A 11 33.72 14.59 -3.70
CA SER A 11 34.11 13.28 -4.24
C SER A 11 33.22 12.14 -3.75
N GLY A 12 32.50 12.34 -2.65
CA GLY A 12 31.54 11.37 -2.13
C GLY A 12 30.19 11.43 -2.85
N PRO A 13 29.29 10.46 -2.59
CA PRO A 13 27.91 10.50 -3.08
C PRO A 13 27.19 11.77 -2.62
N VAL A 14 26.45 12.40 -3.53
CA VAL A 14 25.60 13.57 -3.29
C VAL A 14 24.16 13.14 -3.49
N ILE A 15 23.30 13.37 -2.50
CA ILE A 15 21.86 13.17 -2.66
C ILE A 15 21.23 14.51 -2.99
N GLU A 16 20.63 14.62 -4.17
CA GLU A 16 19.83 15.76 -4.57
C GLU A 16 18.38 15.55 -4.12
N ALA A 17 17.97 16.37 -3.15
CA ALA A 17 16.66 16.40 -2.54
C ALA A 17 16.19 17.84 -2.24
N SER A 18 16.74 18.83 -2.96
CA SER A 18 16.49 20.27 -2.73
C SER A 18 15.09 20.74 -3.18
N GLY A 19 14.25 19.84 -3.68
CA GLY A 19 12.93 20.13 -4.22
C GLY A 19 12.95 20.55 -5.69
N ASP A 20 13.79 21.53 -6.06
CA ASP A 20 13.89 22.06 -7.44
C ASP A 20 15.13 21.56 -8.23
N GLY A 21 15.95 20.70 -7.61
CA GLY A 21 17.12 20.14 -8.28
C GLY A 21 18.25 21.14 -8.51
N GLN A 22 18.42 22.10 -7.61
CA GLN A 22 19.34 23.21 -7.89
C GLN A 22 20.80 22.76 -7.94
N ILE A 23 21.20 21.81 -7.10
CA ILE A 23 22.58 21.29 -7.06
C ILE A 23 22.84 20.43 -8.29
N GLY A 24 21.91 19.52 -8.62
CA GLY A 24 22.01 18.70 -9.81
C GLY A 24 22.10 19.52 -11.11
N ALA A 25 21.25 20.53 -11.26
CA ALA A 25 21.25 21.40 -12.44
C ALA A 25 22.56 22.21 -12.56
N LEU A 26 23.06 22.77 -11.45
CA LEU A 26 24.34 23.49 -11.44
C LEU A 26 25.55 22.59 -11.69
N ALA A 27 25.45 21.31 -11.30
CA ALA A 27 26.48 20.31 -11.59
C ALA A 27 26.46 19.83 -13.05
N GLY A 28 25.46 20.23 -13.85
CA GLY A 28 25.30 19.81 -15.24
C GLY A 28 24.64 18.44 -15.41
N ALA A 29 23.90 17.96 -14.40
CA ALA A 29 23.11 16.74 -14.55
C ALA A 29 21.98 16.95 -15.55
N ASP A 30 21.75 15.95 -16.40
CA ASP A 30 20.67 15.98 -17.38
C ASP A 30 19.30 15.92 -16.67
N PHE A 31 18.39 16.78 -17.06
CA PHE A 31 17.00 16.80 -16.59
C PHE A 31 16.05 17.19 -17.71
N ASP A 32 14.78 16.82 -17.56
CA ASP A 32 13.66 17.28 -18.37
C ASP A 32 12.69 18.12 -17.51
N SER A 33 11.81 18.85 -18.17
CA SER A 33 10.75 19.66 -17.57
C SER A 33 9.61 19.84 -18.56
N GLY A 34 8.42 20.14 -18.04
CA GLY A 34 7.20 20.25 -18.86
C GLY A 34 6.47 18.91 -19.00
N SER A 35 5.71 18.74 -20.07
CA SER A 35 5.00 17.50 -20.40
C SER A 35 5.51 16.96 -21.74
N GLU A 36 6.00 15.73 -21.72
CA GLU A 36 6.42 14.99 -22.91
C GLU A 36 5.22 14.73 -23.85
N SER A 37 5.48 14.50 -25.13
CA SER A 37 4.45 14.12 -26.10
C SER A 37 4.16 12.62 -26.11
N GLN A 38 2.98 12.25 -26.61
CA GLN A 38 2.58 10.84 -26.78
C GLN A 38 3.64 10.01 -27.51
N SER A 39 4.27 10.55 -28.54
CA SER A 39 5.23 9.81 -29.37
C SER A 39 6.61 9.64 -28.75
N GLU A 40 6.96 10.37 -27.69
CA GLU A 40 8.28 10.28 -27.06
C GLU A 40 8.44 9.02 -26.20
N PHE A 41 7.38 8.63 -25.49
CA PHE A 41 7.37 7.50 -24.56
C PHE A 41 6.22 6.50 -24.79
N ASP A 42 5.44 6.67 -25.87
CA ASP A 42 4.23 5.88 -26.17
C ASP A 42 3.19 5.95 -25.04
N GLU A 43 3.05 7.12 -24.44
CA GLU A 43 2.13 7.35 -23.32
C GLU A 43 0.78 7.85 -23.84
N ARG A 44 -0.24 7.00 -23.77
CA ARG A 44 -1.59 7.26 -24.29
C ARG A 44 -2.25 8.53 -23.74
N SER A 45 -1.87 8.97 -22.54
CA SER A 45 -2.47 10.13 -21.87
C SER A 45 -1.66 11.42 -22.04
N ALA A 46 -0.48 11.35 -22.64
CA ALA A 46 0.33 12.53 -22.87
C ALA A 46 -0.33 13.46 -23.91
N PRO A 47 0.03 14.76 -23.97
CA PRO A 47 -0.41 15.63 -25.04
C PRO A 47 0.17 15.19 -26.40
N PRO A 48 -0.51 15.47 -27.53
CA PRO A 48 0.00 15.11 -28.87
C PRO A 48 1.37 15.73 -29.20
N GLU A 49 1.65 16.90 -28.65
CA GLU A 49 2.91 17.62 -28.80
C GLU A 49 3.44 18.03 -27.42
N ARG A 50 4.76 18.08 -27.31
CA ARG A 50 5.47 18.43 -26.07
C ARG A 50 5.11 19.86 -25.66
N ARG A 51 4.96 20.08 -24.35
CA ARG A 51 4.63 21.39 -23.77
C ARG A 51 5.59 21.73 -22.65
N SER A 52 5.79 23.02 -22.40
CA SER A 52 6.58 23.50 -21.26
C SER A 52 5.81 23.46 -19.94
N TRP A 53 4.53 23.07 -19.95
CA TRP A 53 3.65 23.11 -18.79
C TRP A 53 3.94 21.95 -17.84
N VAL A 54 3.84 22.22 -16.54
CA VAL A 54 3.98 21.26 -15.44
C VAL A 54 2.72 21.25 -14.59
N GLN A 55 2.68 20.39 -13.59
CA GLN A 55 1.59 20.33 -12.62
C GLN A 55 1.46 21.63 -11.81
N GLY A 56 0.20 22.02 -11.54
CA GLY A 56 -0.15 23.21 -10.78
C GLY A 56 0.51 23.30 -9.40
N THR A 57 0.86 24.51 -8.98
CA THR A 57 1.40 24.80 -7.65
C THR A 57 0.27 25.24 -6.73
N SER A 58 0.27 24.78 -5.49
CA SER A 58 -0.78 25.13 -4.51
C SER A 58 -0.33 26.07 -3.42
N LEU A 59 -1.27 26.83 -2.88
CA LEU A 59 -1.11 27.54 -1.61
C LEU A 59 -2.16 27.04 -0.62
N VAL A 60 -1.68 26.70 0.58
CA VAL A 60 -2.50 26.14 1.65
C VAL A 60 -2.55 27.11 2.83
N ALA A 61 -3.62 27.01 3.59
CA ALA A 61 -3.86 27.83 4.77
C ALA A 61 -4.51 27.00 5.88
N ILE A 62 -4.53 27.54 7.09
CA ILE A 62 -5.22 26.96 8.24
C ILE A 62 -6.20 27.99 8.77
N ALA A 63 -7.47 27.61 8.89
CA ALA A 63 -8.47 28.36 9.62
C ALA A 63 -8.63 27.81 11.03
N GLN A 64 -8.97 28.67 11.98
CA GLN A 64 -9.20 28.34 13.38
C GLN A 64 -10.54 28.88 13.83
N ARG A 65 -11.26 28.09 14.64
CA ARG A 65 -12.48 28.54 15.29
C ARG A 65 -12.16 29.47 16.46
N THR A 66 -12.88 30.58 16.56
CA THR A 66 -12.75 31.61 17.60
C THR A 66 -13.96 31.58 18.55
N ASP A 67 -13.80 32.22 19.71
CA ASP A 67 -14.85 32.37 20.73
C ASP A 67 -15.85 33.50 20.42
N ARG A 68 -15.62 34.21 19.32
CA ARG A 68 -16.40 35.36 18.87
C ARG A 68 -16.46 35.44 17.34
N PRO A 69 -17.45 36.15 16.79
CA PRO A 69 -17.49 36.49 15.38
C PRO A 69 -16.23 37.23 14.92
N ILE A 70 -15.73 36.87 13.75
CA ILE A 70 -14.60 37.52 13.09
C ILE A 70 -15.07 38.07 11.74
N GLU A 71 -14.88 39.37 11.56
CA GLU A 71 -15.07 40.03 10.28
C GLU A 71 -13.81 39.85 9.43
N PHE A 72 -13.97 39.36 8.19
CA PHE A 72 -12.88 39.29 7.24
C PHE A 72 -13.00 40.45 6.24
N ILE A 73 -11.99 41.31 6.21
CA ILE A 73 -11.89 42.39 5.21
C ILE A 73 -10.84 41.94 4.19
N PRO A 74 -11.21 41.64 2.93
CA PRO A 74 -10.26 41.20 1.93
C PRO A 74 -9.23 42.29 1.65
N PRO A 75 -7.93 41.95 1.47
CA PRO A 75 -6.92 42.92 1.11
C PRO A 75 -7.26 43.71 -0.18
N PRO A 76 -6.84 44.98 -0.31
CA PRO A 76 -7.05 45.75 -1.53
C PRO A 76 -6.50 45.01 -2.76
N GLY A 77 -7.29 44.97 -3.83
CA GLY A 77 -6.92 44.25 -5.06
C GLY A 77 -7.22 42.75 -5.06
N THR A 78 -7.94 42.25 -4.05
CA THR A 78 -8.53 40.91 -4.09
C THR A 78 -9.49 40.81 -5.29
N PRO A 79 -9.28 39.85 -6.22
CA PRO A 79 -10.13 39.73 -7.40
C PRO A 79 -11.53 39.22 -7.02
N GLU A 80 -12.50 39.44 -7.92
CA GLU A 80 -13.81 38.81 -7.79
C GLU A 80 -13.69 37.29 -7.96
N PHE A 81 -14.30 36.53 -7.06
CA PHE A 81 -14.33 35.08 -7.16
C PHE A 81 -15.57 34.63 -7.93
N THR A 82 -15.36 33.89 -9.02
CA THR A 82 -16.44 33.24 -9.76
C THR A 82 -16.49 31.75 -9.39
N PRO A 83 -17.46 31.31 -8.55
CA PRO A 83 -17.56 29.91 -8.16
C PRO A 83 -17.86 29.02 -9.36
N ARG A 84 -17.15 27.89 -9.46
CA ARG A 84 -17.48 26.80 -10.41
C ARG A 84 -18.64 25.94 -9.89
N LEU A 85 -19.23 25.11 -10.74
CA LEU A 85 -20.40 24.27 -10.41
C LEU A 85 -20.24 23.38 -9.14
N TRP A 86 -19.01 22.94 -8.84
CA TRP A 86 -18.68 22.14 -7.66
C TRP A 86 -18.45 22.97 -6.38
N HIS A 87 -18.40 24.29 -6.48
CA HIS A 87 -18.29 25.21 -5.33
C HIS A 87 -19.64 25.51 -4.65
N GLY A 88 -20.65 24.68 -4.90
CA GLY A 88 -21.99 24.83 -4.31
C GLY A 88 -22.09 24.43 -2.84
N SER A 89 -21.06 23.80 -2.27
CA SER A 89 -20.99 23.44 -0.85
C SER A 89 -19.67 23.85 -0.22
N ILE A 90 -19.70 24.18 1.08
CA ILE A 90 -18.51 24.59 1.83
C ILE A 90 -17.41 23.53 1.85
N GLY A 91 -17.80 22.25 1.75
CA GLY A 91 -16.88 21.11 1.67
C GLY A 91 -15.98 21.12 0.43
N SER A 92 -16.33 21.86 -0.62
CA SER A 92 -15.46 22.03 -1.80
C SER A 92 -14.19 22.85 -1.51
N TYR A 93 -14.20 23.63 -0.43
CA TYR A 93 -13.07 24.46 0.01
C TYR A 93 -12.24 23.81 1.13
N ILE A 94 -12.61 22.59 1.54
CA ILE A 94 -11.97 21.86 2.63
C ILE A 94 -11.43 20.55 2.08
N ARG A 95 -10.24 20.13 2.53
CA ARG A 95 -9.70 18.82 2.19
C ARG A 95 -9.50 17.99 3.45
N HIS A 96 -9.72 16.69 3.34
CA HIS A 96 -9.57 15.68 4.41
C HIS A 96 -10.65 15.75 5.51
N SER A 97 -10.40 15.11 6.65
CA SER A 97 -11.32 14.77 7.74
C SER A 97 -12.03 15.94 8.41
N HIS A 98 -11.73 17.18 8.03
CA HIS A 98 -12.34 18.42 8.54
C HIS A 98 -13.67 18.76 7.87
N GLY A 99 -14.44 17.76 7.41
CA GLY A 99 -15.50 17.84 6.38
C GLY A 99 -16.60 18.90 6.49
N ASN A 100 -16.58 19.77 7.49
CA ASN A 100 -17.40 20.97 7.64
C ASN A 100 -16.76 21.99 8.62
N PHE A 101 -17.22 23.25 8.54
CA PHE A 101 -16.94 24.30 9.53
C PHE A 101 -17.82 24.16 10.79
N SER A 102 -18.02 22.94 11.28
CA SER A 102 -18.91 22.65 12.41
C SER A 102 -18.43 21.46 13.26
N GLY A 103 -19.21 21.11 14.28
CA GLY A 103 -18.88 20.04 15.23
C GLY A 103 -17.76 20.43 16.22
N ASP A 104 -16.93 19.44 16.57
CA ASP A 104 -15.81 19.55 17.51
C ASP A 104 -14.49 19.99 16.83
N ASN A 105 -14.55 20.50 15.59
CA ASN A 105 -13.37 20.98 14.87
C ASN A 105 -12.96 22.37 15.36
N ASP A 106 -11.70 22.50 15.79
CA ASP A 106 -11.10 23.79 16.17
C ASP A 106 -10.12 24.33 15.11
N LEU A 107 -9.66 23.48 14.18
CA LEU A 107 -8.75 23.82 13.10
C LEU A 107 -9.21 23.18 11.79
N ILE A 108 -9.06 23.89 10.68
CA ILE A 108 -9.39 23.41 9.33
C ILE A 108 -8.21 23.66 8.40
N PHE A 109 -7.75 22.61 7.73
CA PHE A 109 -6.76 22.72 6.65
C PHE A 109 -7.44 23.11 5.33
N LEU A 110 -7.08 24.28 4.83
CA LEU A 110 -7.58 24.82 3.57
C LEU A 110 -6.61 24.45 2.44
N TYR A 111 -7.13 23.71 1.47
CA TYR A 111 -6.46 23.38 0.23
C TYR A 111 -7.34 23.85 -0.91
N ILE A 112 -7.26 25.15 -1.22
CA ILE A 112 -8.27 25.83 -2.04
C ILE A 112 -7.72 26.42 -3.33
N THR A 113 -6.42 26.68 -3.40
CA THR A 113 -5.80 27.31 -4.58
C THR A 113 -4.80 26.41 -5.27
N GLU A 114 -4.82 26.45 -6.60
CA GLU A 114 -3.84 25.75 -7.42
C GLU A 114 -3.72 26.34 -8.83
N ALA A 115 -2.54 26.82 -9.22
CA ALA A 115 -2.29 27.51 -10.48
C ALA A 115 -0.79 27.54 -10.85
N GLY A 116 -0.45 28.16 -11.98
CA GLY A 116 0.93 28.50 -12.36
C GLY A 116 1.75 27.37 -12.97
N GLY A 117 1.13 26.24 -13.31
CA GLY A 117 1.81 25.14 -14.01
C GLY A 117 2.16 25.48 -15.47
N ASP A 118 1.56 26.51 -16.05
CA ASP A 118 1.89 27.07 -17.36
C ASP A 118 3.09 28.03 -17.34
N MET A 119 3.59 28.37 -16.15
CA MET A 119 4.74 29.25 -15.89
C MET A 119 5.99 28.43 -15.49
N ASP A 120 7.16 29.06 -15.44
CA ASP A 120 8.36 28.41 -14.90
C ASP A 120 8.29 28.39 -13.38
N THR A 121 7.99 27.23 -12.79
CA THR A 121 7.77 27.09 -11.34
C THR A 121 9.01 27.40 -10.51
N ILE A 122 10.21 27.47 -11.10
CA ILE A 122 11.44 27.83 -10.40
C ILE A 122 11.70 29.33 -10.52
N ARG A 123 11.69 29.86 -11.74
CA ARG A 123 12.02 31.26 -12.00
C ARG A 123 10.91 32.20 -11.55
N ASP A 124 9.66 31.82 -11.77
CA ASP A 124 8.48 32.66 -11.61
C ASP A 124 7.75 32.37 -10.27
N ASP A 125 8.42 31.70 -9.31
CA ASP A 125 7.88 31.29 -8.00
C ASP A 125 7.18 32.43 -7.24
N GLY A 126 7.75 33.63 -7.26
CA GLY A 126 7.16 34.81 -6.62
C GLY A 126 5.85 35.25 -7.27
N GLU A 127 5.79 35.28 -8.61
CA GLU A 127 4.58 35.64 -9.35
C GLU A 127 3.47 34.61 -9.14
N ILE A 128 3.84 33.32 -9.16
CA ILE A 128 2.93 32.21 -8.87
C ILE A 128 2.40 32.31 -7.44
N TYR A 129 3.26 32.60 -6.45
CA TYR A 129 2.84 32.78 -5.06
C TYR A 129 1.85 33.95 -4.91
N GLU A 130 2.12 35.10 -5.54
CA GLU A 130 1.22 36.25 -5.51
C GLU A 130 -0.14 35.95 -6.17
N LEU A 131 -0.13 35.21 -7.29
CA LEU A 131 -1.35 34.75 -7.95
C LEU A 131 -2.18 33.87 -7.01
N LEU A 132 -1.55 32.86 -6.41
CA LEU A 132 -2.22 31.94 -5.48
C LEU A 132 -2.72 32.66 -4.23
N LEU A 133 -1.96 33.63 -3.71
CA LEU A 133 -2.36 34.42 -2.55
C LEU A 133 -3.60 35.26 -2.85
N LYS A 134 -3.69 35.86 -4.04
CA LYS A 134 -4.89 36.59 -4.49
C LYS A 134 -6.10 35.67 -4.65
N GLN A 135 -5.91 34.46 -5.19
CA GLN A 135 -6.96 33.45 -5.28
C GLN A 135 -7.44 33.04 -3.87
N LEU A 136 -6.51 32.82 -2.94
CA LEU A 136 -6.81 32.44 -1.55
C LEU A 136 -7.68 33.51 -0.87
N TRP A 137 -7.35 34.79 -1.07
CA TRP A 137 -8.15 35.91 -0.58
C TRP A 137 -9.52 35.98 -1.21
N ALA A 138 -9.63 35.75 -2.51
CA ALA A 138 -10.91 35.77 -3.22
C ALA A 138 -11.84 34.65 -2.73
N GLU A 139 -11.30 33.45 -2.56
CA GLU A 139 -12.03 32.29 -2.06
C GLU A 139 -12.41 32.42 -0.59
N TRP A 140 -11.48 32.83 0.27
CA TRP A 140 -11.79 33.07 1.69
C TRP A 140 -12.80 34.20 1.87
N ASN A 141 -12.74 35.24 1.03
CA ASN A 141 -13.76 36.28 0.98
C ASN A 141 -15.13 35.72 0.60
N HIS A 142 -15.19 34.86 -0.42
CA HIS A 142 -16.44 34.20 -0.80
C HIS A 142 -17.02 33.35 0.34
N VAL A 143 -16.17 32.63 1.08
CA VAL A 143 -16.58 31.86 2.26
C VAL A 143 -17.09 32.77 3.39
N LYS A 144 -16.29 33.75 3.81
CA LYS A 144 -16.58 34.60 4.99
C LYS A 144 -17.66 35.65 4.77
N ASN A 145 -17.78 36.17 3.55
CA ASN A 145 -18.67 37.30 3.23
C ASN A 145 -19.77 36.95 2.23
N GLY A 146 -19.78 35.72 1.70
CA GLY A 146 -20.75 35.23 0.74
C GLY A 146 -21.77 34.27 1.33
N PRO A 147 -22.15 33.20 0.59
CA PRO A 147 -23.21 32.26 1.01
C PRO A 147 -22.94 31.54 2.33
N HIS A 148 -21.67 31.40 2.72
CA HIS A 148 -21.22 30.61 3.87
C HIS A 148 -20.90 31.46 5.12
N ARG A 149 -21.27 32.75 5.11
CA ARG A 149 -20.90 33.70 6.18
C ARG A 149 -21.41 33.31 7.57
N GLU A 150 -22.60 32.73 7.66
CA GLU A 150 -23.23 32.43 8.96
C GLU A 150 -22.55 31.21 9.60
N GLU A 151 -22.28 30.16 8.81
CA GLU A 151 -21.59 28.95 9.29
C GLU A 151 -20.09 29.19 9.56
N THR A 152 -19.47 30.14 8.87
CA THR A 152 -18.05 30.50 9.07
C THR A 152 -17.85 31.77 9.90
N ARG A 153 -18.90 32.28 10.54
CA ARG A 153 -18.88 33.56 11.26
C ARG A 153 -17.79 33.63 12.33
N ASP A 154 -17.64 32.53 13.07
CA ASP A 154 -16.74 32.43 14.23
C ASP A 154 -15.42 31.71 13.84
N TRP A 155 -14.99 31.86 12.59
CA TRP A 155 -13.74 31.31 12.06
C TRP A 155 -12.82 32.43 11.56
N ASP A 156 -11.53 32.32 11.87
CA ASP A 156 -10.46 33.20 11.41
C ASP A 156 -9.40 32.42 10.64
N LEU A 157 -8.63 33.13 9.81
CA LEU A 157 -7.49 32.57 9.12
C LEU A 157 -6.25 32.66 10.04
N LEU A 158 -5.85 31.53 10.61
CA LEU A 158 -4.72 31.46 11.55
C LEU A 158 -3.38 31.54 10.84
N TRP A 159 -3.26 30.91 9.67
CA TRP A 159 -1.98 30.76 8.98
C TRP A 159 -2.16 30.60 7.48
N VAL A 160 -1.26 31.23 6.72
CA VAL A 160 -1.08 30.99 5.28
C VAL A 160 0.33 30.50 5.07
N SER A 161 0.50 29.50 4.21
CA SER A 161 1.83 29.00 3.88
C SER A 161 2.73 30.12 3.37
N PRO A 162 3.93 30.31 3.94
CA PRO A 162 4.88 31.30 3.44
C PRO A 162 5.60 30.83 2.16
N LYS A 163 5.29 29.62 1.68
CA LYS A 163 5.84 29.04 0.45
C LYS A 163 4.75 28.36 -0.37
N ALA A 164 4.88 28.46 -1.68
CA ALA A 164 4.05 27.72 -2.61
C ALA A 164 4.44 26.22 -2.60
N GLY A 165 3.46 25.34 -2.55
CA GLY A 165 3.63 23.89 -2.62
C GLY A 165 3.78 23.46 -4.07
N LYS A 166 4.98 23.61 -4.64
CA LYS A 166 5.29 23.17 -6.01
C LYS A 166 5.13 21.65 -6.11
N ARG A 167 4.38 21.17 -7.10
CA ARG A 167 4.27 19.73 -7.42
C ARG A 167 5.43 19.26 -8.25
N GLU A 168 5.75 20.02 -9.28
CA GLU A 168 6.65 19.60 -10.34
C GLU A 168 7.55 20.77 -10.76
N SER A 169 8.79 20.42 -11.07
CA SER A 169 9.78 21.36 -11.60
C SER A 169 10.74 20.61 -12.52
N ARG A 170 11.93 20.22 -12.05
CA ARG A 170 12.88 19.41 -12.81
C ARG A 170 12.71 17.93 -12.48
N ARG A 171 12.68 17.09 -13.52
CA ARG A 171 12.77 15.63 -13.42
C ARG A 171 14.11 15.21 -13.99
N PHE A 172 15.03 14.73 -13.16
CA PHE A 172 16.37 14.37 -13.65
C PHE A 172 16.34 13.06 -14.41
N LEU A 173 17.26 12.91 -15.37
CA LEU A 173 17.34 11.70 -16.17
C LEU A 173 18.33 10.72 -15.53
N GLY A 174 17.81 9.56 -15.16
CA GLY A 174 18.58 8.38 -14.79
C GLY A 174 18.76 7.43 -15.97
N ASP A 175 19.27 6.24 -15.71
CA ASP A 175 19.41 5.20 -16.74
C ASP A 175 18.07 4.62 -17.19
N LEU A 176 17.06 4.79 -16.35
CA LEU A 176 15.68 4.43 -16.65
C LEU A 176 14.77 5.61 -16.33
N VAL A 177 13.92 5.99 -17.29
CA VAL A 177 12.81 6.92 -17.09
C VAL A 177 11.55 6.10 -16.89
N LEU A 178 10.92 6.19 -15.70
CA LEU A 178 9.62 5.55 -15.46
C LEU A 178 8.53 6.21 -16.29
N THR A 179 7.64 5.43 -16.88
CA THR A 179 6.55 5.89 -17.75
C THR A 179 5.17 5.53 -17.20
N GLN A 180 4.11 6.19 -17.67
CA GLN A 180 2.71 5.85 -17.46
C GLN A 180 2.48 4.36 -17.69
N THR A 181 3.04 3.81 -18.77
CA THR A 181 2.88 2.39 -19.14
C THR A 181 3.49 1.49 -18.09
N ASP A 182 4.71 1.77 -17.60
CA ASP A 182 5.34 0.95 -16.55
C ASP A 182 4.48 0.91 -15.26
N LEU A 183 3.88 2.04 -14.90
CA LEU A 183 3.00 2.17 -13.74
C LEU A 183 1.69 1.40 -13.96
N GLU A 184 1.03 1.59 -15.10
CA GLU A 184 -0.24 0.94 -15.44
C GLU A 184 -0.12 -0.58 -15.52
N GLU A 185 1.03 -1.09 -15.99
CA GLU A 185 1.34 -2.51 -16.04
C GLU A 185 1.76 -3.10 -14.68
N GLY A 186 1.95 -2.28 -13.64
CA GLY A 186 2.44 -2.76 -12.35
C GLY A 186 3.86 -3.30 -12.41
N ARG A 187 4.68 -2.74 -13.30
CA ARG A 187 5.95 -3.35 -13.68
C ARG A 187 6.88 -3.51 -12.47
N ARG A 188 7.53 -4.66 -12.43
CA ARG A 188 8.58 -5.00 -11.46
C ARG A 188 9.93 -4.93 -12.17
N PHE A 189 10.92 -4.35 -11.51
CA PHE A 189 12.29 -4.31 -12.04
C PHE A 189 13.24 -5.09 -11.13
N PRO A 190 14.29 -5.74 -11.69
CA PRO A 190 15.28 -6.45 -10.88
C PRO A 190 15.94 -5.55 -9.81
N ASP A 191 16.07 -4.25 -10.11
CA ASP A 191 16.69 -3.23 -9.28
C ASP A 191 15.70 -2.38 -8.48
N ASP A 192 14.48 -2.87 -8.22
CA ASP A 192 13.52 -2.18 -7.37
C ASP A 192 14.06 -1.92 -5.96
N ILE A 193 13.87 -0.69 -5.49
CA ILE A 193 14.27 -0.25 -4.13
C ILE A 193 13.12 0.38 -3.34
N ALA A 194 12.01 0.67 -4.01
CA ALA A 194 10.77 1.16 -3.44
C ALA A 194 9.59 0.76 -4.34
N TYR A 195 8.39 1.19 -3.99
CA TYR A 195 7.19 0.96 -4.80
C TYR A 195 6.23 2.15 -4.69
N GLY A 196 5.33 2.28 -5.68
CA GLY A 196 4.22 3.22 -5.68
C GLY A 196 2.89 2.53 -5.98
N GLY A 197 1.79 3.27 -5.91
CA GLY A 197 0.44 2.75 -6.16
C GLY A 197 -0.65 3.81 -6.04
N HIS A 198 -0.27 5.09 -6.14
CA HIS A 198 -1.20 6.21 -6.16
C HIS A 198 -1.79 6.36 -7.58
N ASP A 199 -2.97 6.93 -7.71
CA ASP A 199 -3.53 7.23 -9.04
C ASP A 199 -2.63 8.20 -9.82
N LEU A 200 -2.76 8.19 -11.15
CA LEU A 200 -2.09 9.17 -12.00
C LEU A 200 -2.87 10.49 -11.91
N ASP A 201 -2.68 11.23 -10.81
CA ASP A 201 -3.33 12.49 -10.48
C ASP A 201 -2.63 13.67 -11.18
N ASP A 202 -2.92 13.86 -12.47
CA ASP A 202 -2.36 14.96 -13.25
C ASP A 202 -3.09 16.28 -12.96
N HIS A 203 -2.36 17.25 -12.41
CA HIS A 203 -2.85 18.57 -12.07
C HIS A 203 -2.62 19.57 -13.22
N GLN A 204 -3.41 19.44 -14.28
CA GLN A 204 -3.30 20.24 -15.49
C GLN A 204 -3.62 21.70 -15.24
N SER A 205 -2.66 22.58 -15.56
CA SER A 205 -2.85 24.02 -15.42
C SER A 205 -3.89 24.58 -16.40
N LEU A 206 -4.67 25.55 -15.91
CA LEU A 206 -5.56 26.41 -16.70
C LEU A 206 -5.09 27.88 -16.63
N GLY A 207 -3.81 28.10 -16.38
CA GLY A 207 -3.24 29.42 -16.11
C GLY A 207 -3.81 30.05 -14.83
N ALA A 208 -4.07 31.34 -14.89
CA ALA A 208 -4.64 32.09 -13.76
C ALA A 208 -6.05 31.65 -13.33
N ALA A 209 -6.74 30.84 -14.15
CA ALA A 209 -8.06 30.29 -13.82
C ALA A 209 -8.00 29.07 -12.89
N GLY A 210 -6.80 28.58 -12.56
CA GLY A 210 -6.56 27.49 -11.63
C GLY A 210 -5.97 26.25 -12.31
N SER A 211 -6.31 25.07 -11.80
CA SER A 211 -5.91 23.77 -12.37
C SER A 211 -7.09 22.79 -12.35
N ASN A 212 -7.08 21.83 -13.26
CA ASN A 212 -7.99 20.69 -13.25
C ASN A 212 -7.21 19.44 -12.86
N ILE A 213 -7.81 18.59 -12.04
CA ILE A 213 -7.21 17.32 -11.63
C ILE A 213 -7.79 16.22 -12.52
N PHE A 214 -6.94 15.57 -13.31
CA PHE A 214 -7.28 14.45 -14.16
C PHE A 214 -6.64 13.17 -13.63
N GLY A 215 -7.47 12.25 -13.14
CA GLY A 215 -7.03 10.89 -12.81
C GLY A 215 -7.00 10.03 -14.07
N HIS A 216 -5.83 9.85 -14.69
CA HIS A 216 -5.70 9.10 -15.95
C HIS A 216 -5.89 7.59 -15.78
N SER A 217 -5.51 7.07 -14.61
CA SER A 217 -5.64 5.66 -14.22
C SER A 217 -5.34 5.48 -12.72
N ILE A 218 -5.83 4.37 -12.16
CA ILE A 218 -5.40 3.86 -10.84
C ILE A 218 -4.49 2.65 -11.10
N PRO A 219 -3.16 2.83 -11.13
CA PRO A 219 -2.25 1.74 -11.41
C PRO A 219 -2.31 0.69 -10.29
N PRO A 220 -2.00 -0.59 -10.57
CA PRO A 220 -1.65 -1.53 -9.51
C PRO A 220 -0.41 -1.03 -8.75
N ILE A 221 0.00 -1.74 -7.70
CA ILE A 221 1.26 -1.44 -7.05
C ILE A 221 2.41 -1.73 -8.04
N TYR A 222 3.32 -0.79 -8.21
CA TYR A 222 4.42 -0.87 -9.19
C TYR A 222 5.78 -0.65 -8.52
N GLY A 223 6.85 -1.17 -9.13
CA GLY A 223 8.22 -1.03 -8.66
C GLY A 223 8.85 0.33 -8.99
N ILE A 224 9.74 0.80 -8.12
CA ILE A 224 10.60 1.96 -8.37
C ILE A 224 12.06 1.49 -8.40
N PRO A 225 12.68 1.43 -9.59
CA PRO A 225 14.03 0.93 -9.76
C PRO A 225 15.09 1.94 -9.33
N PHE A 226 16.21 1.41 -8.84
CA PHE A 226 17.35 2.20 -8.41
C PHE A 226 17.95 3.04 -9.55
N ARG A 227 17.90 2.53 -10.79
CA ARG A 227 18.31 3.26 -12.01
C ARG A 227 17.55 4.55 -12.28
N SER A 228 16.36 4.72 -11.69
CA SER A 228 15.61 5.98 -11.76
C SER A 228 15.99 6.96 -10.65
N CYS A 229 16.82 6.54 -9.68
CA CYS A 229 17.18 7.29 -8.49
C CYS A 229 18.65 7.74 -8.46
N TYR A 230 19.33 7.75 -9.62
CA TYR A 230 20.64 8.37 -9.78
C TYR A 230 20.77 9.02 -11.17
N SER A 231 21.67 9.99 -11.29
CA SER A 231 21.91 10.72 -12.55
C SER A 231 22.58 9.84 -13.59
N ARG A 232 22.12 9.92 -14.84
CA ARG A 232 22.74 9.19 -15.95
C ARG A 232 24.15 9.70 -16.31
N ASN A 233 24.45 10.96 -16.04
CA ASN A 233 25.69 11.63 -16.51
C ASN A 233 26.58 12.21 -15.40
N ILE A 234 26.12 12.32 -14.15
CA ILE A 234 26.95 12.72 -13.00
C ILE A 234 27.15 11.53 -12.06
N ASP A 235 28.37 10.99 -12.08
CA ASP A 235 28.71 9.69 -11.48
C ASP A 235 28.43 9.55 -9.98
N ASN A 236 28.42 10.64 -9.21
CA ASN A 236 28.20 10.59 -7.76
C ASN A 236 26.85 11.19 -7.33
N LEU A 237 25.94 11.48 -8.27
CA LEU A 237 24.68 12.14 -7.97
C LEU A 237 23.51 11.13 -7.86
N LEU A 238 22.97 10.99 -6.66
CA LEU A 238 21.73 10.31 -6.35
C LEU A 238 20.55 11.30 -6.38
N LEU A 239 19.37 10.81 -6.73
CA LEU A 239 18.14 11.58 -6.89
C LEU A 239 17.08 11.03 -5.94
N ALA A 240 16.42 11.89 -5.17
CA ALA A 240 15.37 11.47 -4.25
C ALA A 240 14.09 12.32 -4.37
N GLY A 241 12.96 11.71 -4.00
CA GLY A 241 11.65 12.38 -3.98
C GLY A 241 11.17 12.74 -5.38
N ARG A 242 10.79 14.01 -5.58
CA ARG A 242 10.17 14.51 -6.82
C ARG A 242 11.15 14.65 -7.99
N LEU A 243 12.44 14.46 -7.73
CA LEU A 243 13.54 14.70 -8.67
C LEU A 243 13.96 13.44 -9.42
N ILE A 244 13.39 12.28 -9.09
CA ILE A 244 13.71 11.01 -9.75
C ILE A 244 13.36 11.04 -11.24
N SER A 245 13.91 10.07 -11.96
CA SER A 245 13.73 9.87 -13.39
C SER A 245 12.38 9.24 -13.71
N ALA A 246 11.44 10.09 -14.12
CA ALA A 246 10.09 9.74 -14.53
C ALA A 246 9.57 10.73 -15.58
N THR A 247 8.67 10.30 -16.46
CA THR A 247 7.89 11.19 -17.32
C THR A 247 6.95 12.05 -16.47
N HIS A 248 6.41 13.13 -17.04
CA HIS A 248 5.40 13.97 -16.39
C HIS A 248 4.21 13.17 -15.82
N LEU A 249 3.72 12.20 -16.60
CA LEU A 249 2.59 11.37 -16.20
C LEU A 249 2.96 10.39 -15.10
N ALA A 250 4.11 9.70 -15.20
CA ALA A 250 4.56 8.83 -14.11
C ALA A 250 4.91 9.59 -12.83
N HIS A 251 5.41 10.81 -12.97
CA HIS A 251 5.71 11.70 -11.87
C HIS A 251 4.48 12.05 -11.03
N SER A 252 3.28 12.16 -11.64
CA SER A 252 2.02 12.38 -10.89
C SER A 252 1.84 11.35 -9.76
N SER A 253 2.09 10.07 -10.02
CA SER A 253 1.94 8.99 -9.03
C SER A 253 3.19 8.78 -8.13
N THR A 254 4.40 9.04 -8.64
CA THR A 254 5.64 8.77 -7.86
C THR A 254 5.98 9.88 -6.87
N ARG A 255 5.53 11.13 -7.10
CA ARG A 255 5.91 12.32 -6.30
C ARG A 255 5.34 12.37 -4.88
N LEU A 256 4.45 11.45 -4.53
CA LEU A 256 3.67 11.49 -3.29
C LEU A 256 4.56 11.27 -2.07
N MET A 257 4.23 11.89 -0.93
CA MET A 257 5.13 11.97 0.22
C MET A 257 5.51 10.61 0.81
N ARG A 258 4.58 9.63 0.83
CA ARG A 258 4.87 8.26 1.31
C ARG A 258 5.85 7.55 0.37
N THR A 259 5.62 7.64 -0.94
CA THR A 259 6.50 7.11 -1.99
C THR A 259 7.88 7.77 -1.92
N GLY A 260 7.93 9.10 -1.85
CA GLY A 260 9.16 9.87 -1.71
C GLY A 260 9.93 9.52 -0.43
N GLY A 261 9.24 9.23 0.67
CA GLY A 261 9.85 8.75 1.91
C GLY A 261 10.53 7.37 1.75
N ALA A 262 9.87 6.43 1.07
CA ALA A 262 10.44 5.11 0.78
C ALA A 262 11.68 5.22 -0.14
N ILE A 263 11.61 6.05 -1.18
CA ILE A 263 12.76 6.35 -2.06
C ILE A 263 13.89 6.99 -1.25
N GLY A 264 13.59 7.96 -0.39
CA GLY A 264 14.57 8.65 0.44
C GLY A 264 15.33 7.70 1.37
N GLN A 265 14.63 6.75 2.00
CA GLN A 265 15.24 5.70 2.81
C GLN A 265 16.22 4.86 1.97
N ALA A 266 15.77 4.42 0.79
CA ALA A 266 16.59 3.62 -0.12
C ALA A 266 17.83 4.35 -0.62
N VAL A 267 17.68 5.58 -1.09
CA VAL A 267 18.77 6.41 -1.59
C VAL A 267 19.76 6.76 -0.49
N GLY A 268 19.30 7.03 0.73
CA GLY A 268 20.17 7.26 1.89
C GLY A 268 21.03 6.05 2.22
N LEU A 269 20.47 4.84 2.18
CA LEU A 269 21.23 3.61 2.37
C LEU A 269 22.20 3.34 1.21
N ALA A 270 21.76 3.58 -0.03
CA ALA A 270 22.61 3.45 -1.21
C ALA A 270 23.84 4.37 -1.11
N ALA A 271 23.67 5.64 -0.70
CA ALA A 271 24.78 6.56 -0.46
C ALA A 271 25.78 6.02 0.57
N ALA A 272 25.29 5.44 1.68
CA ALA A 272 26.15 4.84 2.70
C ALA A 272 26.94 3.64 2.16
N LEU A 273 26.32 2.80 1.31
CA LEU A 273 27.00 1.67 0.67
C LEU A 273 28.00 2.12 -0.40
N CYS A 274 27.68 3.16 -1.18
CA CYS A 274 28.61 3.79 -2.10
C CYS A 274 29.86 4.30 -1.36
N CYS A 275 29.70 4.96 -0.21
CA CYS A 275 30.82 5.37 0.65
C CYS A 275 31.63 4.17 1.16
N ARG A 276 30.95 3.13 1.66
CA ARG A 276 31.58 1.94 2.24
C ARG A 276 32.44 1.17 1.24
N HIS A 277 31.92 1.00 0.03
CA HIS A 277 32.54 0.19 -1.01
C HIS A 277 33.34 1.01 -2.02
N ALA A 278 33.39 2.34 -1.86
CA ALA A 278 33.99 3.28 -2.79
C ALA A 278 33.47 3.11 -4.24
N LEU A 279 32.14 2.99 -4.37
CA LEU A 279 31.43 2.80 -5.64
C LEU A 279 30.59 4.02 -5.99
N THR A 280 30.38 4.26 -7.29
CA THR A 280 29.31 5.14 -7.78
C THR A 280 27.94 4.46 -7.58
N PRO A 281 26.81 5.19 -7.62
CA PRO A 281 25.47 4.60 -7.59
C PRO A 281 25.26 3.56 -8.70
N ARG A 282 25.73 3.85 -9.92
CA ARG A 282 25.69 2.92 -11.05
C ARG A 282 26.46 1.63 -10.74
N GLN A 283 27.69 1.74 -10.25
CA GLN A 283 28.50 0.58 -9.88
C GLN A 283 27.88 -0.19 -8.71
N LEU A 284 27.25 0.48 -7.74
CA LEU A 284 26.51 -0.16 -6.67
C LEU A 284 25.35 -1.01 -7.25
N CYS A 285 24.60 -0.45 -8.20
CA CYS A 285 23.52 -1.17 -8.90
C CYS A 285 24.03 -2.41 -9.66
N GLU A 286 25.21 -2.33 -10.27
CA GLU A 286 25.78 -3.44 -11.05
C GLU A 286 26.43 -4.52 -10.18
N GLN A 287 27.05 -4.13 -9.06
CA GLN A 287 27.96 -5.00 -8.31
C GLN A 287 27.40 -5.44 -6.96
N ARG A 288 26.49 -4.67 -6.36
CA ARG A 288 26.04 -4.82 -4.97
C ARG A 288 24.56 -4.52 -4.75
N LEU A 289 23.74 -4.65 -5.79
CA LEU A 289 22.30 -4.45 -5.71
C LEU A 289 21.65 -5.35 -4.66
N ASP A 290 22.05 -6.62 -4.62
CA ASP A 290 21.54 -7.57 -3.63
C ASP A 290 21.82 -7.11 -2.18
N GLU A 291 23.03 -6.62 -1.91
CA GLU A 291 23.39 -6.04 -0.61
C GLU A 291 22.50 -4.83 -0.28
N LEU A 292 22.25 -3.94 -1.24
CA LEU A 292 21.35 -2.80 -1.07
C LEU A 292 19.93 -3.26 -0.72
N GLN A 293 19.35 -4.17 -1.51
CA GLN A 293 17.99 -4.66 -1.31
C GLN A 293 17.85 -5.43 0.01
N GLN A 294 18.78 -6.32 0.36
CA GLN A 294 18.76 -7.05 1.63
C GLN A 294 18.91 -6.11 2.84
N GLN A 295 19.78 -5.09 2.75
CA GLN A 295 19.97 -4.10 3.81
C GLN A 295 18.76 -3.15 3.95
N LEU A 296 17.99 -2.91 2.88
CA LEU A 296 16.71 -2.21 2.91
C LEU A 296 15.67 -3.01 3.69
N LEU A 297 15.47 -4.27 3.29
CA LEU A 297 14.51 -5.17 3.94
C LEU A 297 14.82 -5.37 5.43
N ARG A 298 16.11 -5.41 5.82
CA ARG A 298 16.53 -5.52 7.23
C ARG A 298 16.14 -4.30 8.06
N ARG A 299 15.96 -3.14 7.42
CA ARG A 299 15.60 -1.86 8.06
C ARG A 299 14.13 -1.51 7.83
N ASP A 300 13.27 -2.51 7.63
CA ASP A 300 11.83 -2.34 7.41
C ASP A 300 11.49 -1.49 6.17
N GLY A 301 12.43 -1.41 5.21
CA GLY A 301 12.16 -0.96 3.85
C GLY A 301 11.52 -2.07 3.05
N SER A 302 10.62 -1.75 2.12
CA SER A 302 9.81 -2.75 1.42
C SER A 302 10.07 -2.73 -0.08
N ILE A 303 10.30 -3.91 -0.64
CA ILE A 303 10.43 -4.19 -2.08
C ILE A 303 9.39 -5.27 -2.37
N LEU A 304 8.51 -5.09 -3.36
CA LEU A 304 7.41 -6.03 -3.55
C LEU A 304 7.95 -7.43 -3.87
N ASP A 305 7.30 -8.42 -3.27
CA ASP A 305 7.60 -9.84 -3.48
C ASP A 305 9.07 -10.24 -3.28
N ARG A 306 9.82 -9.49 -2.45
CA ARG A 306 11.22 -9.82 -2.13
C ARG A 306 11.37 -10.22 -0.66
N PRO A 307 11.69 -11.49 -0.36
CA PRO A 307 12.01 -11.93 0.98
C PRO A 307 13.43 -11.52 1.40
N LEU A 308 13.65 -11.45 2.70
CA LEU A 308 14.98 -11.42 3.29
C LEU A 308 15.68 -12.76 3.14
N ASP A 309 16.97 -12.71 2.88
CA ASP A 309 17.82 -13.89 3.00
C ASP A 309 17.90 -14.30 4.48
N ASN A 310 17.60 -15.57 4.75
CA ASN A 310 17.51 -16.10 6.11
C ASN A 310 18.82 -16.78 6.58
N ASP A 311 19.91 -16.70 5.81
CA ASP A 311 21.15 -17.44 6.08
C ASP A 311 21.76 -17.16 7.46
N ASP A 312 21.70 -15.89 7.90
CA ASP A 312 22.16 -15.43 9.21
C ASP A 312 21.04 -15.28 10.24
N ASN A 313 19.78 -15.50 9.85
CA ASN A 313 18.64 -15.54 10.75
C ASN A 313 18.48 -16.94 11.38
N LEU A 314 18.87 -17.08 12.64
CA LEU A 314 18.79 -18.35 13.37
C LEU A 314 17.35 -18.85 13.53
N ALA A 315 16.33 -17.97 13.47
CA ALA A 315 14.93 -18.37 13.57
C ALA A 315 14.50 -19.34 12.46
N HIS A 316 15.08 -19.23 11.26
CA HIS A 316 14.76 -20.12 10.13
C HIS A 316 15.21 -21.57 10.35
N ARG A 317 16.08 -21.82 11.34
CA ARG A 317 16.56 -23.15 11.71
C ARG A 317 15.81 -23.76 12.90
N ALA A 318 14.84 -23.03 13.46
CA ALA A 318 14.00 -23.50 14.55
C ALA A 318 12.80 -24.28 14.02
N THR A 319 12.34 -25.27 14.79
CA THR A 319 10.94 -25.69 14.73
C THR A 319 10.11 -24.62 15.41
N ILE A 320 9.14 -24.05 14.69
CA ILE A 320 8.30 -22.96 15.17
C ILE A 320 6.88 -23.48 15.38
N THR A 321 6.33 -23.25 16.58
CA THR A 321 4.95 -23.60 16.94
C THR A 321 4.28 -22.43 17.62
N ALA A 322 2.95 -22.37 17.60
CA ALA A 322 2.18 -21.36 18.32
C ALA A 322 1.16 -21.98 19.29
N SER A 323 0.69 -21.20 20.26
CA SER A 323 -0.44 -21.57 21.10
C SER A 323 -1.74 -21.74 20.31
N SER A 324 -1.87 -21.03 19.19
CA SER A 324 -2.96 -21.16 18.22
C SER A 324 -2.55 -20.57 16.87
N GLU A 325 -3.20 -21.03 15.79
CA GLU A 325 -2.93 -20.61 14.41
C GLU A 325 -4.25 -20.48 13.66
N SER A 326 -4.45 -19.36 12.95
CA SER A 326 -5.55 -19.21 12.02
C SER A 326 -5.23 -19.97 10.74
N LEU A 327 -5.85 -21.13 10.56
CA LEU A 327 -5.70 -22.00 9.39
C LEU A 327 -6.93 -21.85 8.48
N PHE A 328 -6.72 -21.91 7.17
CA PHE A 328 -7.81 -21.73 6.21
C PHE A 328 -8.81 -22.91 6.24
N ASP A 329 -8.30 -24.14 6.30
CA ASP A 329 -9.10 -25.37 6.13
C ASP A 329 -9.80 -25.88 7.41
N THR A 330 -9.73 -25.13 8.52
CA THR A 330 -10.36 -25.47 9.81
C THR A 330 -11.71 -24.80 10.04
N GLN A 331 -12.45 -24.52 8.96
CA GLN A 331 -13.74 -23.83 9.02
C GLN A 331 -14.80 -24.65 9.77
N GLU A 332 -15.54 -23.98 10.65
CA GLU A 332 -16.72 -24.49 11.32
C GLU A 332 -17.98 -24.02 10.59
N ILE A 333 -18.94 -24.94 10.43
CA ILE A 333 -20.20 -24.65 9.73
C ILE A 333 -21.18 -24.05 10.73
N GLU A 334 -21.63 -22.81 10.47
CA GLU A 334 -22.59 -22.11 11.33
C GLU A 334 -24.02 -22.23 10.82
N GLN A 335 -24.20 -22.24 9.50
CA GLN A 335 -25.53 -22.27 8.87
C GLN A 335 -25.48 -22.95 7.50
N LEU A 336 -26.65 -23.37 7.01
CA LEU A 336 -26.84 -23.85 5.64
C LEU A 336 -27.62 -22.82 4.84
N ALA A 337 -27.20 -22.54 3.61
CA ALA A 337 -27.91 -21.64 2.69
C ALA A 337 -28.19 -22.33 1.34
N PRO A 338 -29.41 -22.23 0.80
CA PRO A 338 -29.75 -22.84 -0.49
C PRO A 338 -29.06 -22.13 -1.66
N LEU A 339 -28.65 -22.89 -2.68
CA LEU A 339 -28.06 -22.35 -3.92
C LEU A 339 -29.15 -21.86 -4.88
N VAL A 340 -29.75 -20.71 -4.58
CA VAL A 340 -30.84 -20.08 -5.37
C VAL A 340 -30.37 -19.29 -6.59
N ALA A 341 -29.05 -19.19 -6.76
CA ALA A 341 -28.34 -18.65 -7.91
C ALA A 341 -26.95 -19.33 -7.97
N PRO A 342 -26.18 -19.18 -9.06
CA PRO A 342 -24.78 -19.55 -9.03
C PRO A 342 -24.07 -18.76 -7.92
N ALA A 343 -23.35 -19.44 -7.05
CA ALA A 343 -22.68 -18.83 -5.92
C ALA A 343 -21.26 -19.37 -5.79
N GLY A 344 -20.35 -18.60 -5.21
CA GLY A 344 -18.96 -19.01 -5.12
C GLY A 344 -18.18 -18.29 -4.04
N ASN A 345 -16.95 -18.72 -3.82
CA ASN A 345 -15.97 -18.01 -3.00
C ASN A 345 -14.91 -17.39 -3.90
N LEU A 346 -14.75 -16.08 -3.78
CA LEU A 346 -13.67 -15.30 -4.36
C LEU A 346 -12.49 -15.29 -3.39
N LEU A 347 -11.33 -15.75 -3.85
CA LEU A 347 -10.11 -15.98 -3.10
C LEU A 347 -9.01 -15.03 -3.57
N TRP A 348 -8.26 -14.49 -2.61
CA TRP A 348 -7.06 -13.67 -2.82
C TRP A 348 -5.77 -14.42 -2.53
N ASP A 349 -5.84 -15.71 -2.23
CA ASP A 349 -4.69 -16.62 -2.22
C ASP A 349 -5.15 -18.05 -2.50
N TRP A 350 -4.24 -18.90 -2.97
CA TRP A 350 -4.48 -20.31 -3.29
C TRP A 350 -3.16 -21.06 -3.49
N PRO A 351 -3.13 -22.40 -3.32
CA PRO A 351 -1.97 -23.19 -3.69
C PRO A 351 -1.77 -23.19 -5.22
N ASN A 352 -0.52 -23.21 -5.68
CA ASN A 352 -0.20 -23.29 -7.11
C ASN A 352 -0.82 -24.51 -7.82
N ARG A 353 -1.08 -25.58 -7.07
CA ARG A 353 -1.69 -26.83 -7.54
C ARG A 353 -2.80 -27.24 -6.59
N LEU A 354 -3.91 -27.72 -7.14
CA LEU A 354 -5.06 -28.24 -6.42
C LEU A 354 -5.19 -29.75 -6.66
N ASP A 355 -4.93 -30.55 -5.62
CA ASP A 355 -5.11 -32.01 -5.66
C ASP A 355 -6.55 -32.41 -5.28
N GLN A 356 -7.10 -31.74 -4.27
CA GLN A 356 -8.44 -32.04 -3.76
C GLN A 356 -9.13 -30.77 -3.28
N LEU A 357 -10.43 -30.66 -3.56
CA LEU A 357 -11.31 -29.63 -3.02
C LEU A 357 -12.47 -30.31 -2.33
N GLN A 358 -12.76 -29.92 -1.09
CA GLN A 358 -13.96 -30.36 -0.38
C GLN A 358 -14.87 -29.18 -0.07
N LEU A 359 -16.18 -29.36 -0.20
CA LEU A 359 -17.20 -28.36 0.15
C LEU A 359 -18.19 -29.00 1.13
N TYR A 360 -18.69 -28.26 2.12
CA TYR A 360 -19.78 -28.78 2.96
C TYR A 360 -21.11 -28.55 2.24
N LEU A 361 -21.73 -29.63 1.78
CA LEU A 361 -22.96 -29.59 1.01
C LEU A 361 -24.05 -30.42 1.67
N HIS A 362 -25.30 -30.03 1.46
CA HIS A 362 -26.48 -30.75 1.92
C HIS A 362 -27.48 -30.93 0.77
N ASN A 363 -28.05 -32.12 0.66
CA ASN A 363 -29.14 -32.50 -0.25
C ASN A 363 -30.18 -33.27 0.57
N ASP A 364 -31.30 -32.63 0.88
CA ASP A 364 -32.41 -33.24 1.64
C ASP A 364 -33.34 -34.12 0.80
N THR A 365 -33.13 -34.18 -0.52
CA THR A 365 -34.00 -34.92 -1.42
C THR A 365 -33.60 -36.40 -1.52
N ASP A 366 -34.58 -37.24 -1.85
CA ASP A 366 -34.38 -38.67 -2.13
C ASP A 366 -33.77 -38.93 -3.53
N ALA A 367 -33.42 -37.87 -4.27
CA ALA A 367 -32.85 -37.94 -5.60
C ALA A 367 -31.41 -37.40 -5.64
N PRO A 368 -30.54 -37.98 -6.49
CA PRO A 368 -29.23 -37.39 -6.75
C PRO A 368 -29.37 -36.03 -7.45
N GLN A 369 -28.56 -35.06 -7.05
CA GLN A 369 -28.60 -33.69 -7.56
C GLN A 369 -27.40 -33.41 -8.48
N PRO A 370 -27.61 -33.16 -9.78
CA PRO A 370 -26.53 -32.76 -10.68
C PRO A 370 -26.12 -31.31 -10.40
N MET A 371 -24.81 -31.08 -10.40
CA MET A 371 -24.17 -29.80 -10.10
C MET A 371 -22.97 -29.61 -11.03
N ALA A 372 -22.50 -28.37 -11.14
CA ALA A 372 -21.20 -28.06 -11.74
C ALA A 372 -20.37 -27.18 -10.81
N LEU A 373 -19.07 -27.49 -10.71
CA LEU A 373 -18.06 -26.62 -10.12
C LEU A 373 -17.31 -25.90 -11.25
N SER A 374 -17.19 -24.58 -11.15
CA SER A 374 -16.35 -23.75 -12.01
C SER A 374 -15.21 -23.14 -11.20
N LEU A 375 -13.98 -23.31 -11.68
CA LEU A 375 -12.81 -22.59 -11.21
C LEU A 375 -12.48 -21.51 -12.22
N LEU A 376 -12.62 -20.25 -11.83
CA LEU A 376 -12.41 -19.09 -12.68
C LEU A 376 -11.29 -18.22 -12.11
N ARG A 377 -10.52 -17.57 -12.95
CA ARG A 377 -9.45 -16.65 -12.52
C ARG A 377 -9.66 -15.28 -13.14
N ALA A 378 -9.74 -14.27 -12.28
CA ALA A 378 -9.66 -12.89 -12.70
C ALA A 378 -8.21 -12.43 -12.63
N ARG A 379 -7.74 -11.77 -13.68
CA ARG A 379 -6.51 -10.98 -13.70
C ARG A 379 -6.83 -9.65 -14.35
N ARG A 380 -6.16 -8.60 -13.89
CA ARG A 380 -6.22 -7.32 -14.59
C ARG A 380 -5.48 -7.44 -15.90
N GLU A 381 -6.17 -7.20 -17.01
CA GLU A 381 -5.50 -7.03 -18.30
C GLU A 381 -4.65 -5.73 -18.25
N PRO A 382 -3.39 -5.76 -18.70
CA PRO A 382 -2.46 -4.63 -18.61
C PRO A 382 -2.85 -3.42 -19.47
N ARG A 383 -3.87 -3.53 -20.34
CA ARG A 383 -4.27 -2.47 -21.27
C ARG A 383 -5.60 -1.85 -20.86
N TRP A 384 -5.50 -0.71 -20.18
CA TRP A 384 -6.61 0.20 -19.97
C TRP A 384 -7.31 0.57 -21.27
N THR A 385 -8.63 0.64 -21.24
CA THR A 385 -9.40 1.23 -22.34
C THR A 385 -9.93 2.59 -21.92
N THR A 386 -9.99 3.55 -22.84
CA THR A 386 -10.51 4.91 -22.57
C THR A 386 -11.96 4.94 -22.10
N ALA A 387 -12.70 3.84 -22.26
CA ALA A 387 -14.05 3.66 -21.71
C ALA A 387 -14.09 3.57 -20.17
N GLU A 388 -12.93 3.38 -19.51
CA GLU A 388 -12.81 3.20 -18.05
C GLU A 388 -12.52 4.52 -17.31
N LEU A 389 -12.46 5.67 -18.01
CA LEU A 389 -12.21 7.02 -17.45
C LEU A 389 -13.13 7.40 -16.27
N HIS A 390 -14.31 6.81 -16.20
CA HIS A 390 -15.29 7.05 -15.13
C HIS A 390 -15.77 5.78 -14.43
N HIS A 391 -15.50 4.61 -15.02
CA HIS A 391 -15.72 3.35 -14.34
C HIS A 391 -14.48 3.04 -13.52
N ARG A 392 -14.49 3.60 -12.31
CA ARG A 392 -13.93 2.93 -11.13
C ARG A 392 -14.61 1.56 -11.05
N HIS A 393 -14.23 0.59 -11.89
CA HIS A 393 -14.50 -0.79 -11.54
C HIS A 393 -13.80 -0.94 -10.20
N GLY A 394 -14.61 -1.14 -9.15
CA GLY A 394 -14.11 -1.12 -7.80
C GLY A 394 -12.92 -2.07 -7.66
N TRP A 395 -12.23 -1.96 -6.54
CA TRP A 395 -11.47 -3.08 -6.03
C TRP A 395 -12.41 -4.30 -6.10
N ASN A 396 -12.16 -5.23 -7.04
CA ASN A 396 -13.04 -6.31 -7.52
C ASN A 396 -13.95 -5.97 -8.72
N ASP A 397 -13.41 -5.93 -9.94
CA ASP A 397 -14.24 -6.16 -11.13
C ASP A 397 -14.82 -7.58 -11.06
N LEU A 398 -16.15 -7.63 -10.94
CA LEU A 398 -16.93 -8.84 -10.75
C LEU A 398 -17.82 -9.12 -11.97
N ARG A 399 -17.57 -8.49 -13.11
CA ARG A 399 -18.26 -8.86 -14.37
C ARG A 399 -17.74 -10.20 -14.86
N ASP A 400 -18.58 -10.95 -15.57
CA ASP A 400 -18.18 -12.25 -16.13
C ASP A 400 -16.96 -12.13 -17.06
N ALA A 401 -16.87 -11.03 -17.81
CA ALA A 401 -15.76 -10.74 -18.71
C ALA A 401 -14.41 -10.56 -18.00
N ALA A 402 -14.40 -10.32 -16.67
CA ALA A 402 -13.17 -10.22 -15.89
C ALA A 402 -12.58 -11.60 -15.55
N PHE A 403 -13.34 -12.67 -15.72
CA PHE A 403 -12.96 -14.03 -15.33
C PHE A 403 -12.67 -14.92 -16.55
N SER A 404 -11.56 -15.63 -16.48
CA SER A 404 -11.20 -16.70 -17.42
C SER A 404 -11.43 -18.06 -16.76
N THR A 405 -12.00 -19.02 -17.50
CA THR A 405 -12.24 -20.37 -16.98
C THR A 405 -10.94 -21.18 -16.93
N ILE A 406 -10.57 -21.66 -15.74
CA ILE A 406 -9.50 -22.66 -15.56
C ILE A 406 -10.08 -24.06 -15.78
N SER A 407 -11.18 -24.38 -15.10
CA SER A 407 -11.79 -25.71 -15.12
C SER A 407 -13.28 -25.61 -14.84
N GLN A 408 -14.05 -26.50 -15.45
CA GLN A 408 -15.48 -26.66 -15.16
C GLN A 408 -15.79 -28.15 -15.12
N GLN A 409 -16.25 -28.64 -13.97
CA GLN A 409 -16.41 -30.07 -13.69
C GLN A 409 -17.85 -30.35 -13.25
N PRO A 410 -18.59 -31.21 -13.97
CA PRO A 410 -19.87 -31.70 -13.49
C PRO A 410 -19.65 -32.69 -12.34
N PHE A 411 -20.53 -32.68 -11.36
CA PHE A 411 -20.58 -33.70 -10.31
C PHE A 411 -22.03 -33.97 -9.91
N VAL A 412 -22.24 -35.07 -9.18
CA VAL A 412 -23.56 -35.47 -8.68
C VAL A 412 -23.49 -35.60 -7.17
N LEU A 413 -24.31 -34.83 -6.46
CA LEU A 413 -24.45 -34.93 -5.02
C LEU A 413 -25.43 -36.08 -4.69
N PRO A 414 -25.07 -37.05 -3.83
CA PRO A 414 -25.94 -38.18 -3.51
C PRO A 414 -27.26 -37.75 -2.84
N PRO A 415 -28.33 -38.56 -2.93
CA PRO A 415 -29.56 -38.33 -2.16
C PRO A 415 -29.30 -38.39 -0.65
N ALA A 416 -30.09 -37.64 0.12
CA ALA A 416 -30.02 -37.59 1.59
C ALA A 416 -28.58 -37.41 2.14
N PHE A 417 -27.80 -36.53 1.50
CA PHE A 417 -26.39 -36.29 1.86
C PHE A 417 -26.26 -35.03 2.70
N GLU A 418 -25.45 -35.09 3.74
CA GLU A 418 -24.94 -33.91 4.44
C GLU A 418 -23.49 -34.13 4.88
N GLY A 419 -22.61 -33.21 4.52
CA GLY A 419 -21.24 -33.23 5.01
C GLY A 419 -20.23 -32.69 4.01
N TRP A 420 -18.95 -32.96 4.28
CA TRP A 420 -17.84 -32.63 3.40
C TRP A 420 -17.85 -33.53 2.16
N PHE A 421 -18.26 -32.97 1.02
CA PHE A 421 -18.21 -33.63 -0.27
C PHE A 421 -16.89 -33.32 -0.97
N THR A 422 -16.18 -34.35 -1.43
CA THR A 422 -14.96 -34.19 -2.22
C THR A 422 -15.32 -34.05 -3.69
N ILE A 423 -14.91 -32.95 -4.32
CA ILE A 423 -15.11 -32.74 -5.75
C ILE A 423 -14.20 -33.72 -6.51
N PRO A 424 -14.77 -34.51 -7.45
CA PRO A 424 -13.97 -35.41 -8.27
C PRO A 424 -13.13 -34.61 -9.27
N PHE A 425 -11.82 -34.78 -9.22
CA PHE A 425 -10.89 -34.32 -10.26
C PHE A 425 -10.17 -35.53 -10.85
N ASP A 426 -10.13 -35.64 -12.18
CA ASP A 426 -9.44 -36.75 -12.87
C ASP A 426 -7.92 -36.67 -12.69
N THR A 427 -7.40 -35.44 -12.63
CA THR A 427 -6.01 -35.13 -12.32
C THR A 427 -5.94 -33.85 -11.50
N PRO A 428 -4.88 -33.67 -10.69
CA PRO A 428 -4.60 -32.39 -10.05
C PRO A 428 -4.62 -31.22 -11.03
N LEU A 429 -5.19 -30.10 -10.61
CA LEU A 429 -5.30 -28.89 -11.41
C LEU A 429 -4.13 -27.94 -11.12
N ASP A 430 -3.48 -27.44 -12.17
CA ASP A 430 -2.51 -26.37 -12.07
C ASP A 430 -3.25 -25.02 -12.05
N LEU A 431 -3.19 -24.32 -10.92
CA LEU A 431 -3.78 -23.00 -10.75
C LEU A 431 -2.78 -21.89 -11.07
N GLY A 432 -1.48 -22.23 -11.14
CA GLY A 432 -0.37 -21.30 -11.25
C GLY A 432 -0.21 -20.41 -10.02
N PRO A 433 0.93 -19.71 -9.90
CA PRO A 433 1.19 -18.81 -8.78
C PRO A 433 0.24 -17.62 -8.78
N LYS A 434 -0.11 -17.17 -7.57
CA LYS A 434 -0.73 -15.88 -7.27
C LYS A 434 0.29 -14.76 -7.48
N ASP A 435 -0.11 -13.65 -8.10
CA ASP A 435 0.63 -12.38 -7.99
C ASP A 435 0.49 -11.82 -6.57
N SER A 436 1.54 -11.93 -5.75
CA SER A 436 1.55 -11.58 -4.31
C SER A 436 1.47 -10.06 -4.03
N ALA A 437 1.45 -9.23 -5.07
CA ALA A 437 1.33 -7.77 -4.96
C ALA A 437 0.04 -7.22 -5.58
N SER A 438 -0.90 -8.09 -6.00
CA SER A 438 -2.08 -7.67 -6.76
C SER A 438 -3.38 -8.28 -6.23
N ASP A 439 -4.24 -7.46 -5.64
CA ASP A 439 -5.63 -7.87 -5.33
C ASP A 439 -6.51 -8.03 -6.58
N ALA A 440 -5.97 -7.72 -7.77
CA ALA A 440 -6.65 -7.91 -9.03
C ALA A 440 -6.55 -9.35 -9.57
N ASP A 441 -5.58 -10.12 -9.10
CA ASP A 441 -5.44 -11.55 -9.40
C ASP A 441 -6.20 -12.37 -8.36
N ARG A 442 -7.34 -12.95 -8.75
CA ARG A 442 -8.29 -13.63 -7.84
C ARG A 442 -8.75 -14.95 -8.43
N LEU A 443 -9.02 -15.93 -7.56
CA LEU A 443 -9.60 -17.22 -7.92
C LEU A 443 -11.05 -17.28 -7.44
N LEU A 444 -11.99 -17.61 -8.31
CA LEU A 444 -13.38 -17.83 -7.98
C LEU A 444 -13.71 -19.32 -8.08
N VAL A 445 -14.10 -19.91 -6.95
CA VAL A 445 -14.62 -21.27 -6.84
C VAL A 445 -16.14 -21.18 -6.80
N ALA A 446 -16.81 -21.45 -7.91
CA ALA A 446 -18.25 -21.27 -8.07
C ALA A 446 -19.01 -22.59 -8.27
N LEU A 447 -20.19 -22.68 -7.70
CA LEU A 447 -21.18 -23.74 -7.92
C LEU A 447 -22.32 -23.23 -8.80
N SER A 448 -22.87 -24.11 -9.63
CA SER A 448 -24.12 -23.86 -10.37
C SER A 448 -25.31 -23.64 -9.43
N GLU A 449 -26.35 -22.93 -9.90
CA GLU A 449 -27.64 -22.87 -9.19
C GLU A 449 -28.25 -24.27 -9.07
N ASN A 450 -28.68 -24.62 -7.85
CA ASN A 450 -29.59 -25.74 -7.61
C ASN A 450 -30.30 -25.53 -6.27
N ARG A 451 -31.60 -25.24 -6.33
CA ARG A 451 -32.42 -24.92 -5.15
C ARG A 451 -32.67 -26.10 -4.20
N GLN A 452 -32.27 -27.31 -4.62
CA GLN A 452 -32.31 -28.55 -3.83
C GLN A 452 -30.93 -28.90 -3.24
N VAL A 453 -29.97 -27.98 -3.30
CA VAL A 453 -28.65 -28.13 -2.68
C VAL A 453 -28.37 -26.90 -1.82
N TRP A 454 -27.85 -27.15 -0.62
CA TRP A 454 -27.46 -26.12 0.34
C TRP A 454 -25.95 -26.17 0.55
N TRP A 455 -25.34 -25.00 0.66
CA TRP A 455 -23.93 -24.84 1.00
C TRP A 455 -23.82 -24.48 2.49
N GLY A 456 -22.97 -25.21 3.22
CA GLY A 456 -22.53 -24.84 4.56
C GLY A 456 -21.75 -23.53 4.52
N LEU A 457 -22.26 -22.52 5.22
CA LEU A 457 -21.59 -21.25 5.42
C LEU A 457 -20.82 -21.28 6.74
N CYS A 458 -19.66 -20.65 6.74
CA CYS A 458 -18.77 -20.56 7.89
C CYS A 458 -18.64 -19.11 8.38
N ARG A 459 -18.27 -18.97 9.65
CA ARG A 459 -17.91 -17.67 10.22
C ARG A 459 -16.81 -17.03 9.37
N PRO A 460 -16.84 -15.69 9.15
CA PRO A 460 -15.69 -14.98 8.61
C PRO A 460 -14.46 -15.19 9.50
N SER A 461 -13.55 -16.07 9.08
CA SER A 461 -12.34 -16.43 9.83
C SER A 461 -11.08 -15.74 9.32
N CYS A 462 -11.11 -15.26 8.06
CA CYS A 462 -9.97 -14.59 7.44
C CYS A 462 -10.39 -13.61 6.34
N GLU A 463 -9.44 -12.74 5.97
CA GLU A 463 -9.65 -11.66 4.99
C GLU A 463 -9.35 -12.04 3.53
N ILE A 464 -8.84 -13.25 3.30
CA ILE A 464 -8.41 -13.72 1.97
C ILE A 464 -9.52 -14.40 1.15
N VAL A 465 -10.75 -14.42 1.67
CA VAL A 465 -11.90 -15.02 1.00
C VAL A 465 -13.13 -14.13 1.18
N SER A 466 -14.03 -14.15 0.19
CA SER A 466 -15.37 -13.56 0.27
C SER A 466 -16.34 -14.35 -0.58
N MET A 467 -17.56 -14.59 -0.09
CA MET A 467 -18.58 -15.22 -0.91
C MET A 467 -19.13 -14.22 -1.92
N VAL A 468 -19.53 -14.73 -3.08
CA VAL A 468 -20.20 -14.02 -4.16
C VAL A 468 -21.39 -14.81 -4.66
N GLU A 469 -22.39 -14.12 -5.19
CA GLU A 469 -23.55 -14.70 -5.87
C GLU A 469 -23.75 -14.01 -7.22
N HIS A 470 -24.04 -14.79 -8.26
CA HIS A 470 -24.26 -14.28 -9.61
C HIS A 470 -25.68 -13.78 -9.78
N SER A 471 -25.85 -12.70 -10.54
CA SER A 471 -27.15 -12.11 -10.75
C SER A 471 -27.94 -12.79 -11.88
N HIS A 472 -29.25 -12.99 -11.64
CA HIS A 472 -30.18 -13.47 -12.66
C HIS A 472 -30.51 -12.45 -13.76
N HIS A 473 -30.11 -11.18 -13.59
CA HIS A 473 -30.56 -10.07 -14.42
C HIS A 473 -29.46 -9.36 -15.19
N ASP A 474 -28.20 -9.60 -14.86
CA ASP A 474 -27.02 -8.91 -15.39
C ASP A 474 -25.78 -9.81 -15.29
N THR A 475 -24.71 -9.44 -16.00
CA THR A 475 -23.50 -10.26 -16.20
C THR A 475 -22.44 -10.00 -15.13
N HIS A 476 -22.83 -10.05 -13.86
CA HIS A 476 -21.92 -9.80 -12.74
C HIS A 476 -22.23 -10.62 -11.49
N TRP A 477 -21.19 -10.73 -10.67
CA TRP A 477 -21.23 -11.28 -9.33
C TRP A 477 -21.40 -10.16 -8.30
N ARG A 478 -22.08 -10.47 -7.20
CA ARG A 478 -22.28 -9.58 -6.05
C ARG A 478 -21.63 -10.18 -4.82
N THR A 479 -20.85 -9.38 -4.10
CA THR A 479 -20.24 -9.81 -2.85
C THR A 479 -21.31 -9.97 -1.76
N LEU A 480 -21.22 -11.08 -1.04
CA LEU A 480 -22.04 -11.38 0.12
C LEU A 480 -21.20 -11.29 1.40
N ASP A 481 -21.83 -10.86 2.50
CA ASP A 481 -21.22 -10.92 3.83
C ASP A 481 -21.37 -12.33 4.44
N ALA A 482 -20.83 -13.32 3.73
CA ALA A 482 -20.83 -14.72 4.08
C ALA A 482 -19.57 -15.40 3.51
N ARG A 483 -19.27 -16.61 3.96
CA ARG A 483 -18.19 -17.45 3.42
C ARG A 483 -18.71 -18.87 3.20
N GLY A 484 -18.65 -19.36 1.97
CA GLY A 484 -18.96 -20.77 1.71
C GLY A 484 -17.83 -21.65 2.25
N SER A 485 -18.18 -22.78 2.86
CA SER A 485 -17.18 -23.71 3.37
C SER A 485 -16.41 -24.41 2.24
N MET A 486 -15.09 -24.50 2.40
CA MET A 486 -14.17 -25.11 1.46
C MET A 486 -12.87 -25.55 2.12
N ARG A 487 -12.36 -26.72 1.71
CA ARG A 487 -11.03 -27.21 2.09
C ARG A 487 -10.20 -27.54 0.87
N PHE A 488 -8.98 -27.03 0.84
CA PHE A 488 -7.99 -27.28 -0.21
C PHE A 488 -6.99 -28.36 0.24
N SER A 489 -6.52 -29.15 -0.72
CA SER A 489 -5.35 -30.00 -0.56
C SER A 489 -4.42 -29.78 -1.75
N PRO A 490 -3.16 -29.35 -1.54
CA PRO A 490 -2.63 -28.80 -0.29
C PRO A 490 -3.43 -27.57 0.20
N GLY A 491 -3.41 -27.31 1.51
CA GLY A 491 -4.16 -26.21 2.12
C GLY A 491 -3.65 -24.82 1.70
N ILE A 492 -4.51 -23.80 1.83
CA ILE A 492 -4.13 -22.41 1.56
C ILE A 492 -3.30 -21.88 2.74
N PRO A 493 -2.04 -21.43 2.52
CA PRO A 493 -1.27 -20.77 3.58
C PRO A 493 -1.99 -19.52 4.09
N LEU A 494 -2.07 -19.33 5.41
CA LEU A 494 -2.82 -18.22 6.00
C LEU A 494 -2.18 -17.58 7.23
N GLY A 495 -1.93 -18.35 8.27
CA GLY A 495 -1.63 -17.82 9.61
C GLY A 495 -0.70 -18.71 10.41
N GLU A 496 -0.05 -19.67 9.75
CA GLU A 496 0.86 -20.64 10.33
C GLU A 496 2.04 -19.94 11.03
N ALA A 497 2.49 -20.49 12.15
CA ALA A 497 3.60 -20.00 12.95
C ALA A 497 4.89 -19.91 12.14
N THR A 498 5.08 -20.84 11.19
CA THR A 498 6.25 -20.87 10.30
C THR A 498 6.41 -19.62 9.44
N ASN A 499 5.33 -18.85 9.22
CA ASN A 499 5.38 -17.61 8.46
C ASN A 499 6.34 -16.58 9.07
N VAL A 500 6.55 -16.58 10.40
CA VAL A 500 7.46 -15.61 11.05
C VAL A 500 8.94 -15.76 10.66
N ALA A 501 9.30 -16.83 9.96
CA ALA A 501 10.65 -17.11 9.50
C ALA A 501 10.73 -17.39 7.98
N ASN A 502 9.72 -16.96 7.20
CA ASN A 502 9.70 -17.13 5.74
C ASN A 502 10.45 -16.01 4.97
N GLY A 503 11.05 -15.05 5.69
CA GLY A 503 11.83 -13.94 5.12
C GLY A 503 11.02 -12.69 4.76
N TYR A 504 9.70 -12.78 4.65
CA TYR A 504 8.85 -11.61 4.42
C TYR A 504 8.61 -10.84 5.72
N HIS A 505 8.44 -9.53 5.61
CA HIS A 505 8.20 -8.63 6.74
C HIS A 505 6.92 -7.79 6.55
N ARG A 506 6.18 -8.06 5.46
CA ARG A 506 4.95 -7.39 5.05
C ARG A 506 4.25 -8.19 3.95
N ARG A 507 2.93 -8.05 3.84
CA ARG A 507 2.14 -8.40 2.64
C ARG A 507 1.91 -7.20 1.73
N PHE A 508 1.62 -7.44 0.45
CA PHE A 508 1.33 -6.41 -0.56
C PHE A 508 -0.06 -6.51 -1.20
N SER A 509 -0.78 -7.61 -0.93
CA SER A 509 -2.18 -7.85 -1.24
C SER A 509 -2.88 -8.47 -0.02
N ARG A 510 -4.17 -8.79 -0.12
CA ARG A 510 -4.90 -9.53 0.95
C ARG A 510 -4.24 -10.87 1.26
N GLY A 511 -3.75 -11.57 0.24
CA GLY A 511 -2.94 -12.77 0.35
C GLY A 511 -1.86 -12.84 -0.75
N PRO A 512 -0.71 -13.48 -0.51
CA PRO A 512 -0.35 -14.20 0.72
C PRO A 512 -0.12 -13.28 1.92
N THR A 513 -0.48 -13.76 3.11
CA THR A 513 -0.43 -12.95 4.33
C THR A 513 0.98 -12.78 4.90
N HIS A 514 1.85 -13.78 4.70
CA HIS A 514 3.23 -13.82 5.20
C HIS A 514 3.38 -13.55 6.70
N MET A 515 2.37 -13.86 7.51
CA MET A 515 2.41 -13.63 8.95
C MET A 515 1.82 -14.80 9.73
N TRP A 516 2.25 -14.95 10.97
CA TRP A 516 1.51 -15.74 11.95
C TRP A 516 0.31 -14.93 12.44
N ASN A 517 -0.84 -15.60 12.50
CA ASN A 517 -2.09 -15.07 13.04
C ASN A 517 -2.59 -16.04 14.11
N SER A 518 -2.74 -15.59 15.36
CA SER A 518 -3.39 -16.43 16.37
C SER A 518 -4.89 -16.59 16.07
N CYS A 519 -5.54 -17.62 16.64
CA CYS A 519 -6.99 -17.81 16.46
C CYS A 519 -7.78 -16.64 17.06
N LEU A 520 -8.75 -16.10 16.32
CA LEU A 520 -9.57 -14.97 16.74
C LEU A 520 -10.39 -15.25 18.01
N ASP A 521 -10.87 -16.48 18.17
CA ASP A 521 -11.70 -16.89 19.31
C ASP A 521 -10.89 -17.27 20.56
N THR A 522 -9.55 -17.25 20.47
CA THR A 522 -8.67 -17.51 21.62
C THR A 522 -8.27 -16.18 22.27
N PRO A 523 -8.58 -15.93 23.56
CA PRO A 523 -8.14 -14.72 24.23
C PRO A 523 -6.62 -14.75 24.48
N PRO A 524 -5.94 -13.58 24.53
CA PRO A 524 -4.53 -13.52 24.90
C PRO A 524 -4.30 -14.00 26.35
N PRO A 525 -3.06 -14.40 26.71
CA PRO A 525 -1.83 -14.26 25.93
C PRO A 525 -1.66 -15.32 24.83
N HIS A 526 -1.00 -14.92 23.74
CA HIS A 526 -0.63 -15.80 22.63
C HIS A 526 0.88 -16.05 22.61
N GLU A 527 1.28 -17.29 22.37
CA GLU A 527 2.68 -17.71 22.39
C GLU A 527 3.15 -18.16 21.00
N LEU A 528 4.33 -17.71 20.60
CA LEU A 528 5.14 -18.28 19.53
C LEU A 528 6.42 -18.86 20.12
N LEU A 529 6.65 -20.15 19.96
CA LEU A 529 7.81 -20.88 20.43
C LEU A 529 8.74 -21.19 19.26
N LEU A 530 10.02 -20.84 19.41
CA LEU A 530 11.12 -21.25 18.54
C LEU A 530 11.96 -22.27 19.30
N GLN A 531 12.06 -23.48 18.75
CA GLN A 531 12.85 -24.57 19.33
C GLN A 531 13.93 -25.05 18.36
N TRP A 532 15.19 -25.04 18.80
CA TRP A 532 16.32 -25.56 18.04
C TRP A 532 16.71 -26.95 18.54
N GLY A 533 17.24 -27.78 17.63
CA GLY A 533 17.74 -29.12 17.99
C GLY A 533 18.98 -29.10 18.90
N ALA A 534 19.69 -27.97 18.97
CA ALA A 534 20.81 -27.73 19.87
C ALA A 534 20.82 -26.26 20.31
N PRO A 535 21.42 -25.92 21.46
CA PRO A 535 21.51 -24.54 21.91
C PRO A 535 22.20 -23.63 20.89
N VAL A 536 21.56 -22.51 20.55
CA VAL A 536 22.09 -21.48 19.65
C VAL A 536 22.51 -20.26 20.45
N ARG A 537 23.55 -19.58 19.97
CA ARG A 537 24.07 -18.34 20.59
C ARG A 537 23.59 -17.13 19.80
N PHE A 538 23.08 -16.12 20.48
CA PHE A 538 22.62 -14.87 19.86
C PHE A 538 22.73 -13.69 20.84
N ASP A 539 22.65 -12.47 20.31
CA ASP A 539 22.71 -11.21 21.08
C ASP A 539 21.69 -10.17 20.59
N ARG A 540 20.95 -10.47 19.53
CA ARG A 540 19.94 -9.58 18.94
C ARG A 540 18.70 -10.35 18.49
N ILE A 541 17.53 -9.81 18.83
CA ILE A 541 16.24 -10.24 18.30
C ILE A 541 15.55 -9.05 17.63
N GLU A 542 15.05 -9.27 16.43
CA GLU A 542 14.22 -8.32 15.68
C GLU A 542 12.81 -8.87 15.53
N LEU A 543 11.81 -8.05 15.83
CA LEU A 543 10.39 -8.36 15.71
C LEU A 543 9.77 -7.41 14.69
N THR A 544 8.94 -7.94 13.80
CA THR A 544 8.09 -7.15 12.90
C THR A 544 6.62 -7.52 13.13
N PHE A 545 5.85 -6.59 13.68
CA PHE A 545 4.43 -6.73 13.97
C PHE A 545 3.57 -6.17 12.83
N ASP A 546 2.30 -6.58 12.78
CA ASP A 546 1.35 -6.02 11.83
C ASP A 546 0.98 -4.57 12.17
N ASN A 547 0.95 -3.74 11.14
CA ASN A 547 0.47 -2.37 11.20
C ASN A 547 -0.20 -1.95 9.87
N LEU A 548 -0.82 -2.91 9.19
CA LEU A 548 -1.63 -2.59 8.02
C LEU A 548 -3.06 -2.26 8.44
N ALA A 549 -3.55 -1.13 7.95
CA ALA A 549 -4.94 -0.74 8.02
C ALA A 549 -5.66 -1.27 6.76
N PRO A 550 -6.74 -2.06 6.89
CA PRO A 550 -7.60 -2.49 5.79
C PRO A 550 -8.12 -1.35 4.92
N SER A 551 -8.36 -0.17 5.51
CA SER A 551 -8.90 1.00 4.82
C SER A 551 -8.08 2.26 5.08
N ARG A 552 -8.28 3.27 4.21
CA ARG A 552 -7.62 4.58 4.37
C ARG A 552 -8.01 5.22 5.70
N ASP A 553 -9.29 5.17 6.05
CA ASP A 553 -9.88 5.82 7.22
C ASP A 553 -9.40 5.18 8.53
N GLU A 554 -8.98 3.92 8.48
CA GLU A 554 -8.38 3.21 9.61
C GLU A 554 -6.89 3.54 9.82
N ASN A 555 -6.23 4.24 8.89
CA ASN A 555 -4.85 4.69 9.13
C ASN A 555 -4.84 5.63 10.35
N PRO A 556 -3.85 5.52 11.27
CA PRO A 556 -3.91 6.23 12.54
C PRO A 556 -4.09 7.73 12.38
N TRP A 557 -3.39 8.32 11.41
CA TRP A 557 -3.50 9.74 11.07
C TRP A 557 -4.93 10.17 10.70
N GLU A 558 -5.63 9.38 9.90
CA GLU A 558 -6.99 9.69 9.44
C GLU A 558 -8.03 9.33 10.52
N ALA A 559 -7.76 8.30 11.33
CA ALA A 559 -8.61 7.84 12.44
C ALA A 559 -8.48 8.68 13.73
N GLY A 560 -7.61 9.70 13.76
CA GLY A 560 -7.31 10.47 14.97
C GLY A 560 -6.61 9.66 16.08
N THR A 561 -6.03 8.50 15.73
CA THR A 561 -5.29 7.64 16.66
C THR A 561 -3.78 7.75 16.41
N ARG A 562 -2.96 7.41 17.40
CA ARG A 562 -1.50 7.40 17.21
C ARG A 562 -0.96 6.04 16.77
N VAL A 563 -1.74 4.98 16.95
CA VAL A 563 -1.33 3.59 16.79
C VAL A 563 -2.51 2.78 16.26
N LEU A 564 -2.24 1.81 15.39
CA LEU A 564 -3.27 0.92 14.89
C LEU A 564 -3.76 -0.05 15.97
N PRO A 565 -5.07 -0.32 16.04
CA PRO A 565 -5.64 -1.28 17.00
C PRO A 565 -4.98 -2.66 16.96
N ILE A 566 -4.60 -3.17 15.79
CA ILE A 566 -4.02 -4.51 15.63
C ILE A 566 -2.57 -4.64 16.11
N LEU A 567 -1.85 -3.53 16.30
CA LEU A 567 -0.45 -3.56 16.68
C LEU A 567 -0.30 -4.17 18.08
N ALA A 568 0.64 -5.11 18.24
CA ALA A 568 1.00 -5.66 19.54
C ALA A 568 1.45 -4.55 20.49
N LYS A 569 0.74 -4.36 21.60
CA LYS A 569 0.97 -3.34 22.63
C LYS A 569 1.87 -3.87 23.74
N GLU A 570 1.56 -5.06 24.25
CA GLU A 570 2.25 -5.69 25.38
C GLU A 570 2.78 -7.06 24.95
N TYR A 571 4.06 -7.30 25.15
CA TYR A 571 4.68 -8.59 24.87
C TYR A 571 5.91 -8.85 25.74
N ASP A 572 6.23 -10.13 25.93
CA ASP A 572 7.47 -10.57 26.55
C ASP A 572 8.27 -11.45 25.58
N LEU A 573 9.60 -11.36 25.65
CA LEU A 573 10.51 -12.35 25.07
C LEU A 573 11.14 -13.13 26.22
N GLU A 574 11.09 -14.45 26.14
CA GLU A 574 11.63 -15.32 27.18
C GLU A 574 12.50 -16.42 26.58
N MET A 575 13.58 -16.77 27.27
CA MET A 575 14.39 -17.94 26.94
C MET A 575 14.23 -19.03 27.98
N GLU A 576 14.40 -20.28 27.56
CA GLU A 576 14.54 -21.39 28.48
C GLU A 576 16.00 -21.48 28.98
N SER A 577 16.17 -21.69 30.28
CA SER A 577 17.44 -22.00 30.93
C SER A 577 17.19 -22.86 32.16
N ASP A 578 17.84 -24.03 32.21
CA ASP A 578 17.80 -24.96 33.36
C ASP A 578 16.38 -25.34 33.84
N GLY A 579 15.48 -25.60 32.89
CA GLY A 579 14.08 -25.96 33.14
C GLY A 579 13.17 -24.78 33.50
N LYS A 580 13.64 -23.53 33.33
CA LYS A 580 12.90 -22.31 33.69
C LYS A 580 12.88 -21.30 32.56
N TRP A 581 11.76 -20.60 32.45
CA TRP A 581 11.64 -19.45 31.56
C TRP A 581 12.21 -18.20 32.23
N ILE A 582 13.13 -17.52 31.54
CA ILE A 582 13.76 -16.27 31.96
C ILE A 582 13.33 -15.18 30.98
N THR A 583 12.66 -14.15 31.48
CA THR A 583 12.26 -12.99 30.68
C THR A 583 13.47 -12.14 30.29
N LEU A 584 13.70 -12.01 28.99
CA LEU A 584 14.74 -11.17 28.38
C LEU A 584 14.26 -9.74 28.15
N VAL A 585 13.01 -9.62 27.68
CA VAL A 585 12.37 -8.34 27.35
C VAL A 585 10.94 -8.39 27.83
N SER A 586 10.48 -7.27 28.38
CA SER A 586 9.08 -7.07 28.76
C SER A 586 8.67 -5.67 28.30
N GLU A 587 7.83 -5.61 27.28
CA GLU A 587 7.27 -4.38 26.71
C GLU A 587 5.81 -4.21 27.15
N ARG A 588 5.41 -2.97 27.46
CA ARG A 588 4.10 -2.64 28.04
C ARG A 588 3.31 -1.60 27.24
N SER A 589 3.96 -0.90 26.32
CA SER A 589 3.31 0.13 25.50
C SER A 589 4.03 0.33 24.16
N ASN A 590 4.16 -0.76 23.40
CA ASN A 590 4.80 -0.71 22.09
C ASN A 590 3.99 0.11 21.08
N ILE A 591 4.59 1.15 20.49
CA ILE A 591 3.96 1.93 19.41
C ILE A 591 4.65 1.76 18.05
N HIS A 592 5.58 0.80 17.92
CA HIS A 592 6.38 0.60 16.72
C HIS A 592 6.13 -0.79 16.10
N ARG A 593 6.01 -0.85 14.77
CA ARG A 593 5.91 -2.14 14.03
C ARG A 593 7.21 -2.94 14.09
N PHE A 594 8.35 -2.26 14.00
CA PHE A 594 9.66 -2.87 13.96
C PHE A 594 10.39 -2.61 15.28
N ARG A 595 10.84 -3.69 15.94
CA ARG A 595 11.51 -3.64 17.24
C ARG A 595 12.81 -4.41 17.18
N THR A 596 13.89 -3.79 17.65
CA THR A 596 15.19 -4.44 17.84
C THR A 596 15.49 -4.49 19.33
N HIS A 597 15.83 -5.67 19.81
CA HIS A 597 16.27 -5.92 21.17
C HIS A 597 17.69 -6.47 21.14
N SER A 598 18.58 -5.87 21.92
CA SER A 598 19.99 -6.29 22.02
C SER A 598 20.37 -6.49 23.48
N PHE A 599 21.20 -7.50 23.73
CA PHE A 599 21.64 -7.91 25.07
C PHE A 599 23.03 -8.57 24.98
N PRO A 600 23.72 -8.81 26.11
CA PRO A 600 24.93 -9.63 26.11
C PRO A 600 24.65 -11.00 25.49
N SER A 601 25.64 -11.58 24.80
CA SER A 601 25.44 -12.86 24.12
C SER A 601 24.96 -13.95 25.08
N ILE A 602 23.81 -14.54 24.76
CA ILE A 602 23.17 -15.63 25.50
C ILE A 602 23.07 -16.88 24.63
N GLN A 603 22.77 -18.01 25.27
CA GLN A 603 22.67 -19.30 24.62
C GLN A 603 21.47 -20.09 25.19
N THR A 604 20.61 -20.57 24.31
CA THR A 604 19.44 -21.40 24.65
C THR A 604 19.04 -22.25 23.45
N ASN A 605 18.29 -23.33 23.66
CA ASN A 605 17.63 -24.09 22.60
C ASN A 605 16.13 -23.75 22.46
N GLN A 606 15.57 -22.87 23.30
CA GLN A 606 14.18 -22.45 23.23
C GLN A 606 14.02 -20.95 23.54
N LEU A 607 13.30 -20.27 22.66
CA LEU A 607 12.92 -18.86 22.79
C LEU A 607 11.42 -18.76 22.53
N ARG A 608 10.69 -17.95 23.31
CA ARG A 608 9.29 -17.65 23.02
C ARG A 608 8.99 -16.16 23.01
N LEU A 609 8.09 -15.77 22.12
CA LEU A 609 7.42 -14.48 22.12
C LEU A 609 6.01 -14.68 22.69
N ILE A 610 5.65 -13.92 23.72
CA ILE A 610 4.31 -13.93 24.31
C ILE A 610 3.66 -12.57 24.04
N VAL A 611 2.65 -12.51 23.18
CA VAL A 611 1.84 -11.30 22.93
C VAL A 611 0.66 -11.29 23.91
N LYS A 612 0.61 -10.28 24.79
CA LYS A 612 -0.36 -10.19 25.89
C LYS A 612 -1.53 -9.27 25.59
N ALA A 613 -1.33 -8.25 24.75
CA ALA A 613 -2.38 -7.32 24.36
C ALA A 613 -2.02 -6.62 23.04
N THR A 614 -3.04 -6.21 22.29
CA THR A 614 -2.95 -5.25 21.19
C THR A 614 -3.44 -3.87 21.66
N HIS A 615 -3.36 -2.83 20.82
CA HIS A 615 -3.89 -1.50 21.16
C HIS A 615 -5.42 -1.42 21.07
N GLY A 616 -6.04 -2.33 20.32
CA GLY A 616 -7.47 -2.49 20.21
C GLY A 616 -8.04 -3.58 21.12
N GLU A 617 -9.32 -3.87 20.90
CA GLU A 617 -10.05 -4.97 21.58
C GLU A 617 -9.90 -6.31 20.84
N SER A 618 -8.99 -6.38 19.86
CA SER A 618 -8.76 -7.61 19.10
C SER A 618 -8.10 -8.67 19.98
N ASN A 619 -8.71 -9.85 20.01
CA ASN A 619 -8.10 -11.05 20.59
C ASN A 619 -6.96 -11.60 19.75
N GLN A 620 -6.81 -11.20 18.49
CA GLN A 620 -5.81 -11.79 17.58
C GLN A 620 -4.45 -11.10 17.68
N ALA A 621 -3.37 -11.88 17.82
CA ALA A 621 -2.00 -11.46 17.66
C ALA A 621 -1.51 -11.73 16.23
N ARG A 622 -0.82 -10.77 15.63
CA ARG A 622 -0.27 -10.86 14.27
C ARG A 622 1.21 -10.47 14.23
N VAL A 623 2.05 -11.37 13.71
CA VAL A 623 3.51 -11.18 13.65
C VAL A 623 4.00 -11.58 12.26
N TYR A 624 4.64 -10.64 11.55
CA TYR A 624 5.25 -10.93 10.24
C TYR A 624 6.57 -11.67 10.39
N ARG A 625 7.41 -11.26 11.36
CA ARG A 625 8.79 -11.76 11.43
C ARG A 625 9.33 -11.80 12.85
N ILE A 626 10.02 -12.90 13.15
CA ILE A 626 10.96 -13.02 14.26
C ILE A 626 12.32 -13.35 13.66
N ALA A 627 13.30 -12.49 13.87
CA ALA A 627 14.66 -12.75 13.42
C ALA A 627 15.64 -12.75 14.61
N VAL A 628 16.47 -13.79 14.66
CA VAL A 628 17.41 -14.03 15.77
C VAL A 628 18.81 -14.02 15.19
N TYR A 629 19.65 -13.11 15.66
CA TYR A 629 20.99 -12.91 15.14
C TYR A 629 22.04 -13.01 16.24
N LEU A 630 23.19 -13.58 15.86
CA LEU A 630 24.44 -13.34 16.55
C LEU A 630 25.18 -12.25 15.78
N GLY A 631 25.53 -11.16 16.45
CA GLY A 631 26.26 -10.07 15.83
C GLY A 631 27.44 -10.58 15.01
N LYS A 632 27.43 -10.30 13.70
CA LYS A 632 28.70 -10.02 13.03
C LYS A 632 29.18 -8.74 13.67
N ARG A 633 30.32 -8.80 14.37
CA ARG A 633 31.03 -7.57 14.75
C ARG A 633 31.39 -6.91 13.42
N ASP A 634 30.58 -5.92 13.02
CA ASP A 634 30.93 -5.00 11.94
C ASP A 634 32.20 -4.22 12.31
#